data_AF-A0A7V2U9X0-F1
#
_entry.id   AF-A0A7V2U9X0-F1
#
_cell.length_a   1.000
_cell.length_b   1.000
_cell.length_c   1.000
_cell.angle_alpha   90.00
_cell.angle_beta   90.00
_cell.angle_gamma   90.00
#
_symmetry.space_group_name_H-M   'P 1'
#
loop_
_entity.id
_entity.type
_entity.pdbx_description
1 polymer ?
#
loop_
_entity_poly.entity_id
_entity_poly.type
_entity_poly.pdbx_seq_one_letter_code
_entity_poly.pdbx_strand_id
1 'polypeptide(L)'
;MSPGPAATRRRPMARSLVLFVAMVVATALARAAEPAPPAPGSAPPGAPAPQPLPRNLVHAKYDLGPDGLIANWLVLGYLPGIQPMDKDILESLGGEGSVSPYGGQPVTLKGAGEKGSDLSLCWQKAVAKPPEIPYWAIASKGLYLFTDAEGKTLPNATAYAFCELASAEDQDLVLRMSGGEPVKLWLNGNVVPVIDRPKWLWADAAQTRLPLKKGSNRLLVRIHNGHDCEFLSMRLTDTKGQPARDIRVHLKEMKDCPELPCRYVTQDWNALLKEIPPLRRAEDEQYFGANLSRTMTLLETGGQTRRPVRILFYGQSITASDWVWMLVRRLRERYPNTEIQAENHAISGWGIDKLNRTIKHDILRARPDLVVLHAYHGGSYGWERIIQKIRRETTAEIMIRTAHIGNYMVKATKDKTLAELAEEDSETTLLRRLARTYGCELVECRKEWLSYLKEHNLAAMDVLADGIHLNRKGSILMAQLYERHFKTYPVSQPWFRSVRRYEAMRPLADRSNDEIQLIGDGWHNIYAPCATSTGKDDMLKLRFYGNRVDLIMPQCAGRARVLIDGKPLSQWNLFGGSRPAPRGNVPWFLMTYYTGENMIEEDWELKFTHLSGDKQKFRFTLTGSKTGPDGEGDNSKLFVSKSRRITIKPFPYDDFLPNFKDADKTKTDLEPVTEDMAFTWSVKRLFQDEVCGIPARKGEEYRPWDNVPYRYLTVADGLPPGEHELTLIPAYSDKKEYFEVDAVEIHCPPLWGR
;
A
#
# COMPACT_ATOMS: atom_id res chain seq x y z
N MET A 1 -5.31 46.84 -84.61
CA MET A 1 -4.04 46.62 -85.32
C MET A 1 -3.40 45.36 -84.74
N SER A 2 -3.37 44.28 -85.53
CA SER A 2 -2.64 43.01 -85.27
C SER A 2 -1.17 43.14 -85.71
N PRO A 3 -0.26 42.11 -85.61
CA PRO A 3 -0.41 40.69 -85.24
C PRO A 3 0.74 40.05 -84.39
N GLY A 4 0.64 38.73 -84.08
CA GLY A 4 1.70 37.83 -83.52
C GLY A 4 2.80 37.42 -84.54
N PRO A 5 3.52 36.25 -84.48
CA PRO A 5 3.36 35.02 -83.65
C PRO A 5 4.68 34.26 -83.20
N ALA A 6 4.52 33.03 -82.67
CA ALA A 6 5.36 31.79 -82.83
C ALA A 6 6.50 31.34 -81.84
N ALA A 7 6.20 30.21 -81.15
CA ALA A 7 6.85 28.89 -81.17
C ALA A 7 8.23 28.53 -80.49
N THR A 8 8.10 27.65 -79.48
CA THR A 8 8.79 26.34 -79.24
C THR A 8 10.22 26.18 -78.68
N ARG A 9 10.26 25.39 -77.59
CA ARG A 9 11.09 24.18 -77.25
C ARG A 9 12.18 24.25 -76.15
N ARG A 10 11.95 23.35 -75.16
CA ARG A 10 12.86 22.50 -74.34
C ARG A 10 13.32 22.96 -72.93
N ARG A 11 12.79 22.21 -71.92
CA ARG A 11 13.29 21.70 -70.60
C ARG A 11 14.66 22.18 -70.06
N PRO A 12 14.93 22.21 -68.71
CA PRO A 12 14.50 21.17 -67.74
C PRO A 12 14.20 21.59 -66.27
N MET A 13 13.79 20.59 -65.49
CA MET A 13 13.88 20.40 -64.03
C MET A 13 13.21 21.41 -63.08
N ALA A 14 12.07 21.02 -62.49
CA ALA A 14 11.78 21.17 -61.05
C ALA A 14 10.44 20.51 -60.64
N ARG A 15 10.47 19.87 -59.47
CA ARG A 15 9.38 19.66 -58.49
C ARG A 15 8.34 18.56 -58.72
N SER A 16 8.54 17.50 -57.95
CA SER A 16 7.56 16.51 -57.49
C SER A 16 6.34 17.18 -56.85
N LEU A 17 5.18 16.99 -57.48
CA LEU A 17 3.86 17.18 -56.90
C LEU A 17 3.06 15.90 -57.16
N VAL A 18 3.37 14.84 -56.41
CA VAL A 18 2.53 13.64 -56.29
C VAL A 18 2.66 13.15 -54.85
N LEU A 19 2.00 13.83 -53.91
CA LEU A 19 1.81 13.31 -52.55
C LEU A 19 0.74 14.13 -51.79
N PHE A 20 -0.42 14.36 -52.41
CA PHE A 20 -1.52 15.06 -51.71
C PHE A 20 -2.95 14.57 -52.01
N VAL A 21 -3.15 13.40 -52.64
CA VAL A 21 -4.51 12.86 -52.87
C VAL A 21 -4.68 11.39 -52.44
N ALA A 22 -3.67 10.76 -51.81
CA ALA A 22 -3.74 9.35 -51.41
C ALA A 22 -4.12 9.10 -49.93
N MET A 23 -4.53 10.12 -49.15
CA MET A 23 -4.62 10.00 -47.68
C MET A 23 -6.03 10.24 -47.07
N VAL A 24 -7.11 10.17 -47.86
CA VAL A 24 -8.48 10.46 -47.33
C VAL A 24 -9.52 9.35 -47.60
N VAL A 25 -9.17 8.19 -48.17
CA VAL A 25 -10.18 7.11 -48.44
C VAL A 25 -9.85 5.75 -47.79
N ALA A 26 -8.86 5.65 -46.90
CA ALA A 26 -8.47 4.39 -46.25
C ALA A 26 -8.76 4.34 -44.73
N THR A 27 -9.92 4.87 -44.30
CA THR A 27 -10.41 4.76 -42.90
C THR A 27 -11.91 4.41 -42.84
N ALA A 28 -12.36 3.49 -43.69
CA ALA A 28 -13.63 2.81 -43.51
C ALA A 28 -13.55 1.41 -44.13
N LEU A 29 -14.01 0.41 -43.38
CA LEU A 29 -14.20 -0.99 -43.77
C LEU A 29 -12.96 -1.90 -43.74
N ALA A 30 -12.56 -2.29 -42.53
CA ALA A 30 -11.94 -3.59 -42.28
C ALA A 30 -12.45 -4.18 -40.95
N ARG A 31 -13.76 -4.51 -40.93
CA ARG A 31 -14.28 -5.57 -40.05
C ARG A 31 -13.77 -6.89 -40.65
N ALA A 32 -12.70 -7.44 -40.09
CA ALA A 32 -12.30 -8.81 -40.40
C ALA A 32 -13.26 -9.76 -39.69
N ALA A 33 -13.84 -10.68 -40.48
CA ALA A 33 -14.79 -11.69 -40.04
C ALA A 33 -14.19 -12.63 -38.99
N GLU A 34 -15.01 -13.02 -38.02
CA GLU A 34 -14.72 -14.09 -37.06
C GLU A 34 -14.47 -15.41 -37.80
N PRO A 35 -13.44 -16.20 -37.45
CA PRO A 35 -13.34 -17.57 -37.90
C PRO A 35 -14.36 -18.43 -37.14
N ALA A 36 -15.10 -19.27 -37.88
CA ALA A 36 -16.05 -20.21 -37.31
C ALA A 36 -15.37 -21.16 -36.28
N PRO A 37 -16.09 -21.61 -35.24
CA PRO A 37 -15.53 -22.51 -34.24
C PRO A 37 -15.15 -23.86 -34.87
N PRO A 38 -14.05 -24.50 -34.45
CA PRO A 38 -13.66 -25.81 -34.96
C PRO A 38 -14.65 -26.88 -34.49
N ALA A 39 -14.94 -27.84 -35.37
CA ALA A 39 -15.75 -29.01 -35.06
C ALA A 39 -15.10 -29.86 -33.93
N PRO A 40 -15.89 -30.56 -33.10
CA PRO A 40 -15.34 -31.33 -31.98
C PRO A 40 -14.71 -32.62 -32.51
N GLY A 41 -13.38 -32.75 -32.40
CA GLY A 41 -12.71 -34.04 -32.61
C GLY A 41 -11.21 -33.93 -32.88
N SER A 42 -10.47 -34.69 -32.08
CA SER A 42 -9.04 -35.03 -32.16
C SER A 42 -8.05 -34.01 -31.57
N ALA A 43 -7.50 -34.38 -30.41
CA ALA A 43 -6.36 -33.74 -29.77
C ALA A 43 -5.11 -33.75 -30.67
N PRO A 44 -4.16 -32.81 -30.49
CA PRO A 44 -2.90 -32.82 -31.22
C PRO A 44 -2.10 -34.08 -30.88
N PRO A 45 -1.40 -34.71 -31.85
CA PRO A 45 -0.61 -35.90 -31.59
C PRO A 45 0.61 -35.52 -30.72
N GLY A 46 0.65 -36.05 -29.49
CA GLY A 46 1.76 -35.86 -28.56
C GLY A 46 1.38 -35.47 -27.13
N ALA A 47 0.11 -35.12 -26.86
CA ALA A 47 -0.33 -34.92 -25.48
C ALA A 47 -0.42 -36.26 -24.74
N PRO A 48 0.22 -36.43 -23.55
CA PRO A 48 0.03 -37.63 -22.75
C PRO A 48 -1.46 -37.80 -22.41
N ALA A 49 -1.95 -39.04 -22.44
CA ALA A 49 -3.33 -39.35 -22.08
C ALA A 49 -3.65 -38.76 -20.69
N PRO A 50 -4.83 -38.12 -20.49
CA PRO A 50 -5.16 -37.53 -19.20
C PRO A 50 -5.15 -38.62 -18.13
N GLN A 51 -4.31 -38.44 -17.11
CA GLN A 51 -4.28 -39.35 -15.97
C GLN A 51 -5.69 -39.39 -15.34
N PRO A 52 -6.22 -40.57 -14.97
CA PRO A 52 -7.51 -40.66 -14.32
C PRO A 52 -7.50 -39.85 -13.02
N LEU A 53 -8.51 -38.98 -12.88
CA LEU A 53 -8.65 -38.12 -11.71
C LEU A 53 -8.79 -38.98 -10.43
N PRO A 54 -8.09 -38.63 -9.33
CA PRO A 54 -8.24 -39.32 -8.05
C PRO A 54 -9.69 -39.33 -7.55
N ARG A 55 -10.10 -40.46 -6.95
CA ARG A 55 -11.48 -40.64 -6.43
C ARG A 55 -11.80 -39.76 -5.20
N ASN A 56 -10.79 -39.20 -4.54
CA ASN A 56 -10.88 -38.37 -3.33
C ASN A 56 -10.79 -36.86 -3.60
N LEU A 57 -11.00 -36.43 -4.84
CA LEU A 57 -11.03 -35.01 -5.19
C LEU A 57 -12.29 -34.30 -4.67
N VAL A 58 -12.10 -33.11 -4.13
CA VAL A 58 -13.16 -32.16 -3.76
C VAL A 58 -13.06 -30.91 -4.63
N HIS A 59 -14.22 -30.30 -4.87
CA HIS A 59 -14.34 -29.02 -5.57
C HIS A 59 -14.56 -27.91 -4.56
N ALA A 60 -13.46 -27.36 -4.04
CA ALA A 60 -13.51 -26.29 -3.08
C ALA A 60 -13.84 -24.95 -3.77
N LYS A 61 -14.70 -24.15 -3.13
CA LYS A 61 -15.14 -22.84 -3.63
C LYS A 61 -14.85 -21.80 -2.57
N TYR A 62 -14.19 -20.73 -2.96
CA TYR A 62 -13.81 -19.63 -2.08
C TYR A 62 -14.28 -18.31 -2.68
N ASP A 63 -14.82 -17.44 -1.85
CA ASP A 63 -15.10 -16.08 -2.26
C ASP A 63 -13.81 -15.25 -2.37
N LEU A 64 -13.86 -14.19 -3.17
CA LEU A 64 -12.84 -13.15 -3.11
C LEU A 64 -12.86 -12.42 -1.75
N GLY A 65 -11.69 -11.90 -1.38
CA GLY A 65 -11.55 -10.99 -0.23
C GLY A 65 -12.37 -9.70 -0.40
N PRO A 66 -12.60 -8.95 0.68
CA PRO A 66 -13.45 -7.75 0.67
C PRO A 66 -12.94 -6.64 -0.26
N ASP A 67 -11.66 -6.66 -0.60
CA ASP A 67 -10.97 -5.74 -1.51
C ASP A 67 -10.75 -6.31 -2.93
N GLY A 68 -11.30 -7.50 -3.21
CA GLY A 68 -11.15 -8.24 -4.45
C GLY A 68 -10.01 -9.27 -4.44
N LEU A 69 -9.34 -9.49 -3.30
CA LEU A 69 -8.20 -10.40 -3.18
C LEU A 69 -8.52 -11.84 -3.62
N ILE A 70 -7.66 -12.40 -4.48
CA ILE A 70 -7.62 -13.82 -4.77
C ILE A 70 -6.79 -14.48 -3.66
N ALA A 71 -7.46 -15.03 -2.64
CA ALA A 71 -6.79 -15.53 -1.46
C ALA A 71 -6.31 -16.98 -1.56
N ASN A 72 -6.98 -17.83 -2.36
CA ASN A 72 -6.73 -19.27 -2.38
C ASN A 72 -6.11 -19.70 -3.71
N TRP A 73 -5.04 -20.48 -3.64
CA TRP A 73 -4.24 -20.88 -4.80
C TRP A 73 -3.77 -22.33 -4.67
N LEU A 74 -3.51 -22.97 -5.81
CA LEU A 74 -2.62 -24.11 -5.90
C LEU A 74 -1.24 -23.62 -6.31
N VAL A 75 -0.19 -24.05 -5.62
CA VAL A 75 1.19 -23.64 -5.88
C VAL A 75 2.04 -24.85 -6.22
N LEU A 76 2.86 -24.72 -7.25
CA LEU A 76 3.91 -25.68 -7.59
C LEU A 76 5.27 -24.99 -7.43
N GLY A 77 6.04 -25.44 -6.45
CA GLY A 77 7.35 -24.88 -6.14
C GLY A 77 8.05 -25.59 -4.99
N TYR A 78 9.31 -25.29 -4.69
CA TYR A 78 10.18 -24.33 -5.42
C TYR A 78 11.07 -25.02 -6.43
N LEU A 79 11.25 -24.39 -7.59
CA LEU A 79 12.26 -24.79 -8.56
C LEU A 79 13.56 -24.02 -8.26
N PRO A 80 14.72 -24.69 -8.19
CA PRO A 80 15.99 -24.00 -8.00
C PRO A 80 16.37 -23.18 -9.24
N GLY A 81 16.89 -21.98 -9.02
CA GLY A 81 17.30 -21.04 -10.06
C GLY A 81 16.18 -20.16 -10.62
N ILE A 82 16.60 -19.06 -11.24
CA ILE A 82 15.75 -18.26 -12.15
C ILE A 82 15.65 -19.04 -13.46
N GLN A 83 14.49 -19.62 -13.72
CA GLN A 83 14.26 -20.42 -14.93
C GLN A 83 14.01 -19.49 -16.13
N PRO A 84 14.57 -19.72 -17.34
CA PRO A 84 14.33 -18.85 -18.49
C PRO A 84 12.84 -18.64 -18.78
N MET A 85 12.41 -17.39 -18.98
CA MET A 85 10.97 -17.02 -19.10
C MET A 85 10.34 -17.38 -20.44
N ASP A 86 11.18 -17.55 -21.46
CA ASP A 86 10.87 -18.06 -22.79
C ASP A 86 10.78 -19.59 -22.82
N LYS A 87 11.40 -20.29 -21.88
CA LYS A 87 11.29 -21.74 -21.72
C LYS A 87 10.01 -22.12 -20.97
N ASP A 88 9.20 -22.97 -21.60
CA ASP A 88 8.04 -23.62 -20.97
C ASP A 88 8.52 -24.76 -20.07
N ILE A 89 8.51 -24.54 -18.75
CA ILE A 89 8.97 -25.55 -17.78
C ILE A 89 7.92 -26.63 -17.56
N LEU A 90 6.66 -26.35 -17.92
CA LEU A 90 5.54 -27.28 -17.78
C LEU A 90 5.26 -28.04 -19.08
N GLU A 91 6.16 -28.01 -20.08
CA GLU A 91 6.02 -28.72 -21.36
C GLU A 91 5.69 -30.21 -21.15
N SER A 92 6.38 -30.86 -20.21
CA SER A 92 6.13 -32.26 -19.82
C SER A 92 4.73 -32.52 -19.24
N LEU A 93 4.00 -31.48 -18.86
CA LEU A 93 2.63 -31.50 -18.34
C LEU A 93 1.61 -30.93 -19.34
N GLY A 94 1.99 -30.76 -20.61
CA GLY A 94 1.14 -30.18 -21.66
C GLY A 94 1.32 -28.66 -21.86
N GLY A 95 2.26 -28.05 -21.14
CA GLY A 95 2.67 -26.65 -21.29
C GLY A 95 1.95 -25.66 -20.38
N GLU A 96 2.59 -24.50 -20.18
CA GLU A 96 2.09 -23.39 -19.35
C GLU A 96 0.70 -22.89 -19.78
N GLY A 97 0.38 -22.97 -21.08
CA GLY A 97 -0.93 -22.58 -21.61
C GLY A 97 -2.05 -23.62 -21.37
N SER A 98 -1.70 -24.87 -21.10
CA SER A 98 -2.69 -25.97 -21.06
C SER A 98 -2.91 -26.55 -19.67
N VAL A 99 -2.02 -26.28 -18.72
CA VAL A 99 -2.05 -26.88 -17.39
C VAL A 99 -3.38 -26.62 -16.67
N SER A 100 -3.90 -27.66 -16.00
CA SER A 100 -5.11 -27.61 -15.16
C SER A 100 -4.91 -28.58 -14.00
N PRO A 101 -4.11 -28.19 -12.99
CA PRO A 101 -3.70 -29.10 -11.94
C PRO A 101 -4.80 -29.33 -10.91
N TYR A 102 -4.59 -30.33 -10.06
CA TYR A 102 -5.34 -30.49 -8.81
C TYR A 102 -4.41 -30.49 -7.59
N GLY A 103 -4.94 -30.04 -6.46
CA GLY A 103 -4.22 -30.02 -5.18
C GLY A 103 -3.79 -31.41 -4.74
N GLY A 104 -2.50 -31.55 -4.47
CA GLY A 104 -1.77 -32.76 -4.15
C GLY A 104 -1.32 -33.59 -5.36
N GLN A 105 -1.52 -33.10 -6.59
CA GLN A 105 -1.01 -33.77 -7.79
C GLN A 105 0.52 -33.85 -7.76
N PRO A 106 1.13 -35.06 -7.80
CA PRO A 106 2.56 -35.21 -7.96
C PRO A 106 2.98 -34.84 -9.38
N VAL A 107 4.14 -34.20 -9.50
CA VAL A 107 4.68 -33.67 -10.75
C VAL A 107 6.17 -33.96 -10.80
N THR A 108 6.67 -34.47 -11.92
CA THR A 108 8.10 -34.57 -12.20
C THR A 108 8.44 -33.68 -13.38
N LEU A 109 9.22 -32.64 -13.12
CA LEU A 109 9.68 -31.66 -14.11
C LEU A 109 11.06 -32.07 -14.62
N LYS A 110 11.17 -32.38 -15.91
CA LYS A 110 12.43 -32.82 -16.50
C LYS A 110 13.44 -31.68 -16.60
N GLY A 111 14.65 -31.90 -16.09
CA GLY A 111 15.75 -30.93 -16.16
C GLY A 111 15.51 -29.58 -15.47
N ALA A 112 14.57 -29.53 -14.52
CA ALA A 112 14.19 -28.33 -13.78
C ALA A 112 14.84 -28.23 -12.38
N GLY A 113 15.57 -29.28 -11.96
CA GLY A 113 16.31 -29.34 -10.71
C GLY A 113 17.72 -28.77 -10.82
N GLU A 114 18.49 -28.87 -9.74
CA GLU A 114 19.87 -28.39 -9.71
C GLU A 114 20.71 -29.05 -10.80
N LYS A 115 21.52 -28.25 -11.49
CA LYS A 115 22.39 -28.69 -12.60
C LYS A 115 21.65 -29.46 -13.71
N GLY A 116 20.35 -29.21 -13.89
CA GLY A 116 19.54 -29.84 -14.94
C GLY A 116 19.09 -31.27 -14.61
N SER A 117 19.00 -31.63 -13.33
CA SER A 117 18.37 -32.87 -12.86
C SER A 117 16.84 -32.81 -12.95
N ASP A 118 16.17 -33.96 -12.90
CA ASP A 118 14.70 -34.02 -12.81
C ASP A 118 14.26 -33.62 -11.39
N LEU A 119 13.21 -32.80 -11.30
CA LEU A 119 12.68 -32.29 -10.04
C LEU A 119 11.27 -32.84 -9.79
N SER A 120 11.08 -33.55 -8.69
CA SER A 120 9.75 -34.03 -8.28
C SER A 120 9.15 -33.12 -7.21
N LEU A 121 7.94 -32.63 -7.47
CA LEU A 121 7.17 -31.71 -6.64
C LEU A 121 5.71 -32.19 -6.53
N CYS A 122 4.91 -31.48 -5.74
CA CYS A 122 3.46 -31.62 -5.77
C CYS A 122 2.80 -30.24 -5.81
N TRP A 123 1.60 -30.16 -6.39
CA TRP A 123 0.77 -28.96 -6.27
C TRP A 123 0.23 -28.87 -4.85
N GLN A 124 0.54 -27.79 -4.13
CA GLN A 124 0.16 -27.58 -2.74
C GLN A 124 -0.88 -26.47 -2.62
N LYS A 125 -1.74 -26.53 -1.61
CA LYS A 125 -2.72 -25.48 -1.36
C LYS A 125 -2.10 -24.31 -0.62
N ALA A 126 -2.19 -23.09 -1.15
CA ALA A 126 -1.67 -21.89 -0.52
C ALA A 126 -2.78 -20.86 -0.28
N VAL A 127 -2.72 -20.17 0.87
CA VAL A 127 -3.68 -19.13 1.24
C VAL A 127 -2.94 -17.83 1.54
N ALA A 128 -3.40 -16.72 0.96
CA ALA A 128 -2.83 -15.39 1.16
C ALA A 128 -2.98 -14.93 2.62
N LYS A 129 -1.89 -14.44 3.20
CA LYS A 129 -1.79 -14.04 4.61
C LYS A 129 -1.30 -12.58 4.70
N PRO A 130 -1.62 -11.84 5.78
CA PRO A 130 -1.10 -10.48 5.99
C PRO A 130 0.43 -10.43 5.91
N PRO A 131 1.02 -9.28 5.53
CA PRO A 131 2.46 -9.17 5.35
C PRO A 131 3.21 -9.21 6.68
N GLU A 132 4.27 -10.03 6.77
CA GLU A 132 5.01 -10.21 8.04
C GLU A 132 6.54 -9.94 7.99
N ILE A 133 7.15 -9.53 6.86
CA ILE A 133 8.49 -8.87 6.80
C ILE A 133 8.68 -8.00 5.52
N PRO A 134 9.67 -7.07 5.45
CA PRO A 134 9.66 -5.89 4.57
C PRO A 134 10.17 -6.15 3.17
N TYR A 135 9.58 -5.47 2.19
CA TYR A 135 10.33 -4.57 1.31
C TYR A 135 9.37 -3.46 0.82
N TRP A 136 9.65 -2.22 1.25
CA TRP A 136 9.21 -0.87 0.78
C TRP A 136 7.86 -0.61 0.07
N ALA A 137 6.84 -1.45 0.20
CA ALA A 137 5.44 -1.01 0.24
C ALA A 137 4.51 -2.18 0.64
N ILE A 138 3.28 -1.82 1.00
CA ILE A 138 2.01 -2.58 0.95
C ILE A 138 1.58 -3.35 2.20
N ALA A 139 0.36 -2.98 2.63
CA ALA A 139 -0.46 -3.58 3.68
C ALA A 139 -1.47 -4.63 3.16
N SER A 140 -1.19 -5.38 2.08
CA SER A 140 -2.12 -6.36 1.49
C SER A 140 -1.75 -7.80 1.82
N LYS A 141 -2.74 -8.66 2.03
CA LYS A 141 -2.51 -10.11 2.20
C LYS A 141 -1.91 -10.67 0.91
N GLY A 142 -0.88 -11.50 1.00
CA GLY A 142 -0.22 -12.12 -0.15
C GLY A 142 0.27 -13.54 0.13
N LEU A 143 0.67 -14.24 -0.92
CA LEU A 143 1.41 -15.50 -0.84
C LEU A 143 2.89 -15.20 -0.63
N TYR A 144 3.44 -15.70 0.46
CA TYR A 144 4.88 -15.69 0.72
C TYR A 144 5.45 -16.98 0.21
N LEU A 145 5.87 -16.97 -1.05
CA LEU A 145 6.24 -18.21 -1.71
C LEU A 145 7.64 -18.61 -1.27
N PHE A 146 8.69 -17.82 -1.40
CA PHE A 146 10.06 -18.36 -1.43
C PHE A 146 10.75 -18.54 -0.07
N THR A 147 10.26 -19.54 0.68
CA THR A 147 10.59 -19.75 2.09
C THR A 147 10.97 -21.19 2.42
N ASP A 148 12.15 -21.46 2.99
CA ASP A 148 12.50 -22.81 3.47
C ASP A 148 11.87 -23.15 4.84
N ALA A 149 12.07 -24.38 5.32
CA ALA A 149 11.41 -24.90 6.52
C ALA A 149 11.85 -24.20 7.82
N GLU A 150 13.06 -23.66 7.83
CA GLU A 150 13.68 -22.94 8.94
C GLU A 150 13.34 -21.45 8.91
N GLY A 151 12.64 -21.00 7.87
CA GLY A 151 12.47 -19.60 7.64
C GLY A 151 13.82 -18.95 7.36
N LYS A 152 14.55 -19.42 6.34
CA LYS A 152 15.62 -18.71 5.60
C LYS A 152 15.31 -18.58 4.10
N THR A 153 15.32 -17.35 3.59
CA THR A 153 14.84 -17.00 2.24
C THR A 153 15.49 -17.86 1.17
N LEU A 154 14.71 -18.19 0.14
CA LEU A 154 15.19 -18.97 -1.01
C LEU A 154 15.45 -18.03 -2.20
N PRO A 155 16.63 -17.38 -2.29
CA PRO A 155 16.97 -16.55 -3.44
C PRO A 155 17.10 -17.40 -4.70
N ASN A 156 16.84 -16.77 -5.85
CA ASN A 156 16.96 -17.37 -7.17
C ASN A 156 16.12 -18.65 -7.27
N ALA A 157 14.81 -18.52 -7.09
CA ALA A 157 13.87 -19.65 -7.15
C ALA A 157 12.65 -19.31 -8.01
N THR A 158 12.02 -20.31 -8.61
CA THR A 158 10.81 -20.15 -9.43
C THR A 158 9.63 -20.91 -8.83
N ALA A 159 8.43 -20.35 -8.89
CA ALA A 159 7.19 -21.00 -8.48
C ALA A 159 6.04 -20.68 -9.45
N TYR A 160 5.03 -21.55 -9.47
CA TYR A 160 3.77 -21.35 -10.17
C TYR A 160 2.62 -21.24 -9.17
N ALA A 161 1.68 -20.34 -9.42
CA ALA A 161 0.41 -20.25 -8.70
C ALA A 161 -0.75 -20.38 -9.69
N PHE A 162 -1.74 -21.21 -9.37
CA PHE A 162 -2.88 -21.55 -10.22
C PHE A 162 -4.20 -21.42 -9.46
N CYS A 163 -5.23 -20.91 -10.13
CA CYS A 163 -6.62 -21.04 -9.70
C CYS A 163 -7.60 -21.01 -10.89
N GLU A 164 -8.84 -21.45 -10.66
CA GLU A 164 -9.96 -21.19 -11.57
C GLU A 164 -10.86 -20.08 -11.01
N LEU A 165 -11.16 -19.07 -11.82
CA LEU A 165 -12.06 -17.97 -11.49
C LEU A 165 -13.42 -18.23 -12.16
N ALA A 166 -14.41 -18.58 -11.34
CA ALA A 166 -15.78 -18.78 -11.77
C ALA A 166 -16.55 -17.45 -11.73
N SER A 167 -16.87 -16.91 -12.90
CA SER A 167 -17.66 -15.70 -13.07
C SER A 167 -19.13 -16.02 -13.40
N ALA A 168 -20.07 -15.34 -12.76
CA ALA A 168 -21.50 -15.51 -13.04
C ALA A 168 -21.91 -14.98 -14.43
N GLU A 169 -21.15 -14.02 -14.96
CA GLU A 169 -21.40 -13.34 -16.24
C GLU A 169 -20.07 -12.99 -16.94
N ASP A 170 -20.16 -12.48 -18.17
CA ASP A 170 -19.01 -11.90 -18.86
C ASP A 170 -18.65 -10.57 -18.17
N GLN A 171 -17.43 -10.43 -17.66
CA GLN A 171 -16.98 -9.25 -16.91
C GLN A 171 -15.66 -8.71 -17.45
N ASP A 172 -15.56 -7.39 -17.57
CA ASP A 172 -14.32 -6.71 -17.90
C ASP A 172 -13.66 -6.17 -16.63
N LEU A 173 -12.54 -6.78 -16.25
CA LEU A 173 -11.91 -6.56 -14.95
C LEU A 173 -10.45 -6.14 -15.10
N VAL A 174 -9.89 -5.65 -13.99
CA VAL A 174 -8.48 -5.34 -13.84
C VAL A 174 -7.90 -6.25 -12.78
N LEU A 175 -6.87 -7.02 -13.15
CA LEU A 175 -6.02 -7.74 -12.22
C LEU A 175 -4.94 -6.79 -11.72
N ARG A 176 -4.97 -6.52 -10.42
CA ARG A 176 -4.00 -5.67 -9.75
C ARG A 176 -3.02 -6.53 -8.98
N MET A 177 -1.74 -6.27 -9.16
CA MET A 177 -0.65 -7.14 -8.72
C MET A 177 0.32 -6.36 -7.85
N SER A 178 0.69 -7.02 -6.76
CA SER A 178 1.64 -6.57 -5.78
C SER A 178 2.69 -7.66 -5.64
N GLY A 179 3.94 -7.34 -5.95
CA GLY A 179 5.06 -8.26 -5.87
C GLY A 179 5.16 -9.32 -6.97
N GLY A 180 6.27 -10.07 -6.95
CA GLY A 180 6.64 -11.07 -7.94
C GLY A 180 7.37 -10.46 -9.14
N GLU A 181 8.69 -10.57 -9.20
CA GLU A 181 9.49 -9.97 -10.26
C GLU A 181 10.66 -10.87 -10.72
N PRO A 182 10.59 -11.44 -11.95
CA PRO A 182 9.54 -11.29 -12.97
C PRO A 182 8.30 -12.21 -12.80
N VAL A 183 7.13 -11.71 -13.26
CA VAL A 183 5.86 -12.47 -13.39
C VAL A 183 5.42 -12.64 -14.84
N LYS A 184 4.88 -13.82 -15.16
CA LYS A 184 4.19 -14.14 -16.43
C LYS A 184 2.84 -14.78 -16.14
N LEU A 185 1.83 -14.39 -16.92
CA LEU A 185 0.43 -14.73 -16.69
C LEU A 185 -0.18 -15.41 -17.89
N TRP A 186 -1.06 -16.39 -17.62
CA TRP A 186 -1.94 -16.99 -18.60
C TRP A 186 -3.37 -16.93 -18.12
N LEU A 187 -4.26 -16.44 -18.99
CA LEU A 187 -5.70 -16.51 -18.81
C LEU A 187 -6.28 -17.40 -19.90
N ASN A 188 -6.92 -18.50 -19.49
CA ASN A 188 -7.49 -19.49 -20.41
C ASN A 188 -6.48 -20.00 -21.46
N GLY A 189 -5.20 -20.06 -21.06
CA GLY A 189 -4.08 -20.50 -21.90
C GLY A 189 -3.44 -19.43 -22.77
N ASN A 190 -4.02 -18.23 -22.84
CA ASN A 190 -3.42 -17.11 -23.56
C ASN A 190 -2.55 -16.28 -22.64
N VAL A 191 -1.36 -15.91 -23.11
CA VAL A 191 -0.45 -15.02 -22.38
C VAL A 191 -1.12 -13.65 -22.21
N VAL A 192 -1.18 -13.17 -20.96
CA VAL A 192 -1.70 -11.83 -20.66
C VAL A 192 -0.51 -10.88 -20.49
N PRO A 193 -0.38 -9.83 -21.32
CA PRO A 193 0.67 -8.85 -21.15
C PRO A 193 0.43 -8.08 -19.84
N VAL A 194 1.48 -7.88 -19.05
CA VAL A 194 1.42 -7.07 -17.83
C VAL A 194 1.98 -5.70 -18.13
N ILE A 195 1.14 -4.67 -17.95
CA ILE A 195 1.43 -3.26 -18.25
C ILE A 195 1.82 -2.56 -16.94
N ASP A 196 2.50 -1.42 -17.04
CA ASP A 196 2.92 -0.56 -15.91
C ASP A 196 3.74 -1.32 -14.86
N ARG A 197 5.00 -1.62 -15.19
CA ARG A 197 5.92 -2.31 -14.27
C ARG A 197 6.94 -1.33 -13.71
N PRO A 198 6.74 -0.77 -12.50
CA PRO A 198 7.86 -0.19 -11.78
C PRO A 198 8.88 -1.30 -11.46
N LYS A 199 10.18 -0.98 -11.37
CA LYS A 199 11.26 -1.93 -11.01
C LYS A 199 11.17 -2.43 -9.55
N TRP A 200 10.03 -2.19 -8.91
CA TRP A 200 9.89 -2.14 -7.48
C TRP A 200 8.43 -2.51 -7.05
N LEU A 201 8.19 -3.70 -6.44
CA LEU A 201 7.21 -4.11 -5.38
C LEU A 201 6.33 -3.00 -4.69
N TRP A 202 5.38 -2.38 -5.41
CA TRP A 202 4.34 -1.52 -4.80
C TRP A 202 2.92 -2.10 -4.85
N ALA A 203 2.02 -1.44 -4.13
CA ALA A 203 0.61 -1.80 -4.01
C ALA A 203 -0.01 -1.64 -5.38
N ASP A 204 -0.49 -2.75 -5.94
CA ASP A 204 -1.08 -2.75 -7.27
C ASP A 204 -0.12 -2.12 -8.31
N ALA A 205 1.20 -2.26 -8.10
CA ALA A 205 2.24 -1.62 -8.91
C ALA A 205 2.08 -1.99 -10.37
N ALA A 206 1.74 -3.26 -10.61
CA ALA A 206 1.48 -3.80 -11.93
C ALA A 206 -0.01 -4.09 -12.09
N GLN A 207 -0.54 -3.76 -13.27
CA GLN A 207 -1.95 -3.95 -13.57
C GLN A 207 -2.11 -4.49 -14.97
N THR A 208 -3.13 -5.31 -15.16
CA THR A 208 -3.51 -5.73 -16.50
C THR A 208 -5.01 -5.96 -16.60
N ARG A 209 -5.55 -5.74 -17.78
CA ARG A 209 -6.94 -6.05 -18.09
C ARG A 209 -7.10 -7.58 -18.11
N LEU A 210 -8.06 -8.09 -17.35
CA LEU A 210 -8.31 -9.52 -17.19
C LEU A 210 -9.80 -9.82 -17.48
N PRO A 211 -10.22 -9.83 -18.75
CA PRO A 211 -11.62 -10.06 -19.10
C PRO A 211 -12.00 -11.52 -18.80
N LEU A 212 -13.01 -11.73 -17.96
CA LEU A 212 -13.52 -13.05 -17.62
C LEU A 212 -14.76 -13.38 -18.44
N LYS A 213 -14.85 -14.61 -18.91
CA LYS A 213 -16.08 -15.15 -19.49
C LYS A 213 -16.97 -15.74 -18.42
N LYS A 214 -18.28 -15.73 -18.64
CA LYS A 214 -19.23 -16.49 -17.84
C LYS A 214 -18.78 -17.94 -17.74
N GLY A 215 -18.74 -18.47 -16.52
CA GLY A 215 -18.23 -19.80 -16.23
C GLY A 215 -16.79 -19.78 -15.69
N SER A 216 -16.06 -20.87 -15.88
CA SER A 216 -14.71 -21.06 -15.30
C SER A 216 -13.63 -20.45 -16.20
N ASN A 217 -12.72 -19.68 -15.62
CA ASN A 217 -11.56 -19.10 -16.28
C ASN A 217 -10.28 -19.55 -15.57
N ARG A 218 -9.35 -20.15 -16.29
CA ARG A 218 -8.07 -20.63 -15.73
C ARG A 218 -7.07 -19.49 -15.64
N LEU A 219 -6.53 -19.24 -14.46
CA LEU A 219 -5.45 -18.29 -14.23
C LEU A 219 -4.21 -19.03 -13.75
N LEU A 220 -3.12 -18.93 -14.52
CA LEU A 220 -1.80 -19.40 -14.13
C LEU A 220 -0.85 -18.21 -14.02
N VAL A 221 -0.04 -18.21 -12.97
CA VAL A 221 0.96 -17.20 -12.67
C VAL A 221 2.29 -17.91 -12.47
N ARG A 222 3.34 -17.48 -13.17
CA ARG A 222 4.73 -17.87 -12.90
C ARG A 222 5.45 -16.69 -12.25
N ILE A 223 6.21 -16.97 -11.19
CA ILE A 223 6.84 -15.97 -10.31
C ILE A 223 8.28 -16.41 -10.02
N HIS A 224 9.23 -15.48 -9.99
CA HIS A 224 10.66 -15.76 -9.82
C HIS A 224 11.25 -14.91 -8.70
N ASN A 225 11.79 -15.49 -7.64
CA ASN A 225 12.48 -14.76 -6.58
C ASN A 225 13.89 -14.29 -6.99
N GLY A 226 14.00 -13.10 -7.58
CA GLY A 226 15.30 -12.49 -7.90
C GLY A 226 15.96 -11.76 -6.73
N HIS A 227 15.18 -11.34 -5.72
CA HIS A 227 15.62 -10.36 -4.71
C HIS A 227 15.28 -10.75 -3.25
N ASP A 228 15.48 -12.02 -2.90
CA ASP A 228 15.57 -12.50 -1.51
C ASP A 228 14.31 -12.39 -0.62
N CYS A 229 13.10 -12.11 -1.14
CA CYS A 229 11.84 -12.23 -0.36
C CYS A 229 10.59 -11.91 -1.21
N GLU A 230 10.41 -12.60 -2.34
CA GLU A 230 9.25 -12.30 -3.18
C GLU A 230 7.91 -12.80 -2.64
N PHE A 231 6.94 -11.88 -2.65
CA PHE A 231 5.55 -12.11 -2.30
C PHE A 231 4.68 -11.94 -3.54
N LEU A 232 3.51 -12.59 -3.54
CA LEU A 232 2.48 -12.43 -4.57
C LEU A 232 1.15 -12.03 -3.94
N SER A 233 0.68 -10.83 -4.22
CA SER A 233 -0.68 -10.40 -3.85
C SER A 233 -1.42 -9.95 -5.10
N MET A 234 -2.59 -10.55 -5.35
CA MET A 234 -3.38 -10.29 -6.54
C MET A 234 -4.84 -10.07 -6.19
N ARG A 235 -5.43 -8.97 -6.68
CA ARG A 235 -6.84 -8.65 -6.48
C ARG A 235 -7.52 -8.31 -7.80
N LEU A 236 -8.80 -8.68 -7.90
CA LEU A 236 -9.66 -8.37 -9.03
C LEU A 236 -10.55 -7.18 -8.69
N THR A 237 -10.48 -6.15 -9.54
CA THR A 237 -11.36 -4.99 -9.43
C THR A 237 -12.08 -4.75 -10.75
N ASP A 238 -13.17 -4.00 -10.70
CA ASP A 238 -13.72 -3.36 -11.88
C ASP A 238 -12.77 -2.25 -12.41
N THR A 239 -13.15 -1.64 -13.54
CA THR A 239 -12.39 -0.55 -14.16
C THR A 239 -12.36 0.74 -13.34
N LYS A 240 -13.19 0.85 -12.29
CA LYS A 240 -13.24 1.96 -11.33
C LYS A 240 -12.45 1.66 -10.05
N GLY A 241 -11.83 0.49 -9.95
CA GLY A 241 -11.04 0.05 -8.80
C GLY A 241 -11.87 -0.49 -7.63
N GLN A 242 -13.16 -0.76 -7.81
CA GLN A 242 -14.00 -1.43 -6.80
C GLN A 242 -13.80 -2.96 -6.86
N PRO A 243 -13.92 -3.68 -5.74
CA PRO A 243 -13.81 -5.14 -5.70
C PRO A 243 -14.74 -5.81 -6.71
N ALA A 244 -14.22 -6.78 -7.47
CA ALA A 244 -15.02 -7.53 -8.42
C ALA A 244 -16.10 -8.36 -7.70
N ARG A 245 -17.29 -8.43 -8.29
CA ARG A 245 -18.48 -9.09 -7.72
C ARG A 245 -18.79 -10.38 -8.46
N ASP A 246 -19.48 -11.28 -7.77
CA ASP A 246 -20.00 -12.53 -8.33
C ASP A 246 -18.94 -13.43 -8.99
N ILE A 247 -17.72 -13.40 -8.42
CA ILE A 247 -16.59 -14.24 -8.78
C ILE A 247 -16.20 -15.10 -7.59
N ARG A 248 -15.96 -16.39 -7.85
CA ARG A 248 -15.42 -17.31 -6.86
C ARG A 248 -14.18 -18.02 -7.40
N VAL A 249 -13.24 -18.27 -6.50
CA VAL A 249 -12.11 -19.16 -6.76
C VAL A 249 -12.57 -20.59 -6.60
N HIS A 250 -12.36 -21.41 -7.63
CA HIS A 250 -12.61 -22.84 -7.62
C HIS A 250 -11.29 -23.59 -7.69
N LEU A 251 -11.05 -24.49 -6.73
CA LEU A 251 -9.90 -25.38 -6.72
C LEU A 251 -10.37 -26.84 -6.70
N LYS A 252 -9.79 -27.68 -7.57
CA LYS A 252 -9.87 -29.13 -7.46
C LYS A 252 -8.73 -29.55 -6.55
N GLU A 253 -9.02 -30.16 -5.41
CA GLU A 253 -7.99 -30.57 -4.44
C GLU A 253 -8.33 -31.93 -3.84
N MET A 254 -7.32 -32.75 -3.55
CA MET A 254 -7.55 -33.96 -2.76
C MET A 254 -7.96 -33.56 -1.34
N LYS A 255 -8.78 -34.39 -0.67
CA LYS A 255 -9.20 -34.14 0.72
C LYS A 255 -8.03 -33.93 1.68
N ASP A 256 -6.90 -34.58 1.40
CA ASP A 256 -5.63 -34.55 2.10
C ASP A 256 -4.56 -33.75 1.33
N CYS A 257 -4.98 -32.77 0.50
CA CYS A 257 -4.07 -31.92 -0.24
C CYS A 257 -3.04 -31.29 0.72
N PRO A 258 -1.73 -31.44 0.46
CA PRO A 258 -0.71 -30.80 1.26
C PRO A 258 -0.86 -29.28 1.19
N GLU A 259 -0.87 -28.62 2.34
CA GLU A 259 -0.78 -27.17 2.38
C GLU A 259 0.65 -26.73 2.05
N LEU A 260 0.77 -25.69 1.25
CA LEU A 260 2.03 -25.02 1.03
C LEU A 260 2.42 -24.43 2.39
N PRO A 261 3.57 -24.82 2.94
CA PRO A 261 3.99 -24.31 4.21
C PRO A 261 4.22 -22.79 4.14
N CYS A 262 3.36 -22.01 4.80
CA CYS A 262 3.63 -20.62 5.08
C CYS A 262 4.68 -20.57 6.20
N ARG A 263 5.98 -20.47 5.86
CA ARG A 263 7.06 -20.63 6.84
C ARG A 263 8.06 -19.47 6.81
N TYR A 264 7.75 -18.39 7.53
CA TYR A 264 8.78 -17.49 8.10
C TYR A 264 8.38 -16.93 9.47
N VAL A 265 9.25 -17.21 10.43
CA VAL A 265 9.25 -16.85 11.86
C VAL A 265 7.91 -17.11 12.57
N THR A 266 7.57 -18.38 12.72
CA THR A 266 6.78 -18.87 13.87
C THR A 266 7.67 -19.05 15.11
N GLN A 267 8.72 -18.23 15.28
CA GLN A 267 9.29 -18.15 16.61
C GLN A 267 8.31 -17.33 17.42
N ASP A 268 7.55 -18.04 18.24
CA ASP A 268 6.79 -17.47 19.35
C ASP A 268 7.61 -16.35 20.00
N TRP A 269 6.96 -15.24 20.36
CA TRP A 269 7.65 -14.10 20.98
C TRP A 269 8.57 -14.50 22.14
N ASN A 270 8.20 -15.50 22.95
CA ASN A 270 9.05 -15.96 24.04
C ASN A 270 10.27 -16.75 23.54
N ALA A 271 10.18 -17.43 22.39
CA ALA A 271 11.33 -18.04 21.73
C ALA A 271 12.31 -16.97 21.23
N LEU A 272 11.81 -15.88 20.62
CA LEU A 272 12.64 -14.73 20.22
C LEU A 272 13.34 -14.12 21.44
N LEU A 273 12.61 -13.88 22.53
CA LEU A 273 13.18 -13.30 23.74
C LEU A 273 14.25 -14.19 24.40
N LYS A 274 14.23 -15.51 24.19
CA LYS A 274 15.26 -16.43 24.70
C LYS A 274 16.59 -16.32 23.94
N GLU A 275 16.63 -15.70 22.77
CA GLU A 275 17.86 -15.52 21.99
C GLU A 275 18.76 -14.39 22.52
N ILE A 276 18.22 -13.55 23.38
CA ILE A 276 18.93 -12.46 24.04
C ILE A 276 18.83 -12.61 25.56
N PRO A 277 19.84 -12.14 26.33
CA PRO A 277 19.66 -11.97 27.76
C PRO A 277 18.38 -11.19 28.11
N PRO A 278 17.74 -11.46 29.27
CA PRO A 278 16.50 -10.80 29.63
C PRO A 278 16.73 -9.30 29.83
N LEU A 279 15.83 -8.49 29.29
CA LEU A 279 15.81 -7.06 29.54
C LEU A 279 15.15 -6.77 30.90
N ARG A 280 15.85 -6.03 31.76
CA ARG A 280 15.35 -5.62 33.07
C ARG A 280 14.04 -4.83 32.98
N ARG A 281 13.36 -4.75 34.13
CA ARG A 281 12.22 -3.86 34.32
C ARG A 281 12.67 -2.40 34.26
N ALA A 282 11.96 -1.57 33.51
CA ALA A 282 12.22 -0.13 33.48
C ALA A 282 11.75 0.52 34.79
N GLU A 283 12.47 1.53 35.26
CA GLU A 283 12.15 2.28 36.50
C GLU A 283 10.77 2.98 36.43
N ASP A 284 10.38 3.40 35.22
CA ASP A 284 9.19 4.18 34.92
C ASP A 284 8.11 3.35 34.20
N GLU A 285 8.21 2.02 34.21
CA GLU A 285 7.30 1.12 33.48
C GLU A 285 5.81 1.33 33.81
N GLN A 286 5.50 1.83 35.01
CA GLN A 286 4.13 2.16 35.41
C GLN A 286 3.46 3.23 34.53
N TYR A 287 4.24 4.05 33.81
CA TYR A 287 3.76 5.12 32.94
C TYR A 287 3.70 4.73 31.47
N PHE A 288 4.11 3.51 31.11
CA PHE A 288 4.13 3.07 29.72
C PHE A 288 2.71 2.98 29.15
N GLY A 289 2.56 3.49 27.93
CA GLY A 289 1.28 3.56 27.23
C GLY A 289 0.43 4.78 27.61
N ALA A 290 0.91 5.67 28.48
CA ALA A 290 0.17 6.86 28.90
C ALA A 290 -0.24 7.77 27.73
N ASN A 291 0.53 7.79 26.65
CA ASN A 291 0.23 8.57 25.44
C ASN A 291 -0.23 7.70 24.25
N LEU A 292 -0.61 6.44 24.49
CA LEU A 292 -1.15 5.49 23.50
C LEU A 292 -2.60 5.08 23.78
N SER A 293 -3.26 5.88 24.60
CA SER A 293 -4.60 5.65 25.14
C SER A 293 -5.63 5.27 24.06
N ARG A 294 -5.65 5.97 22.91
CA ARG A 294 -6.56 5.65 21.80
C ARG A 294 -6.11 4.41 21.04
N THR A 295 -4.82 4.28 20.74
CA THR A 295 -4.27 3.13 20.01
C THR A 295 -4.51 1.83 20.76
N MET A 296 -4.31 1.83 22.08
CA MET A 296 -4.57 0.66 22.93
C MET A 296 -6.05 0.30 22.94
N THR A 297 -6.94 1.28 23.09
CA THR A 297 -8.40 1.05 23.00
C THR A 297 -8.79 0.42 21.67
N LEU A 298 -8.21 0.89 20.56
CA LEU A 298 -8.46 0.34 19.22
C LEU A 298 -7.91 -1.08 19.06
N LEU A 299 -6.73 -1.37 19.62
CA LEU A 299 -6.14 -2.71 19.59
C LEU A 299 -6.98 -3.72 20.39
N GLU A 300 -7.46 -3.32 21.56
CA GLU A 300 -8.26 -4.17 22.47
C GLU A 300 -9.68 -4.42 21.95
N THR A 301 -10.32 -3.38 21.38
CA THR A 301 -11.71 -3.48 20.90
C THR A 301 -11.83 -3.83 19.42
N GLY A 302 -10.72 -3.85 18.66
CA GLY A 302 -10.70 -4.09 17.22
C GLY A 302 -11.31 -5.42 16.79
N GLY A 303 -11.24 -6.46 17.63
CA GLY A 303 -11.91 -7.73 17.38
C GLY A 303 -13.43 -7.65 17.36
N GLN A 304 -14.01 -6.76 18.16
CA GLN A 304 -15.45 -6.53 18.24
C GLN A 304 -15.89 -5.52 17.17
N THR A 305 -15.17 -4.40 17.06
CA THR A 305 -15.53 -3.31 16.14
C THR A 305 -15.20 -3.63 14.69
N ARG A 306 -14.27 -4.59 14.45
CA ARG A 306 -13.66 -4.89 13.14
C ARG A 306 -13.00 -3.67 12.48
N ARG A 307 -12.80 -2.57 13.22
CA ARG A 307 -12.10 -1.38 12.74
C ARG A 307 -10.61 -1.71 12.65
N PRO A 308 -9.98 -1.57 11.47
CA PRO A 308 -8.54 -1.74 11.37
C PRO A 308 -7.79 -0.70 12.20
N VAL A 309 -6.68 -1.10 12.81
CA VAL A 309 -5.72 -0.23 13.49
C VAL A 309 -4.57 0.05 12.56
N ARG A 310 -4.36 1.32 12.21
CA ARG A 310 -3.31 1.75 11.28
C ARG A 310 -2.07 2.22 12.03
N ILE A 311 -0.96 1.52 11.89
CA ILE A 311 0.34 1.86 12.51
C ILE A 311 1.34 2.18 11.40
N LEU A 312 1.88 3.39 11.42
CA LEU A 312 2.87 3.82 10.45
C LEU A 312 4.24 3.99 11.10
N PHE A 313 5.25 3.34 10.54
CA PHE A 313 6.64 3.48 10.93
C PHE A 313 7.34 4.47 9.98
N TYR A 314 8.00 5.48 10.54
CA TYR A 314 8.71 6.49 9.76
C TYR A 314 10.09 6.77 10.35
N GLY A 315 11.09 6.94 9.48
CA GLY A 315 12.47 7.08 9.94
C GLY A 315 13.52 6.78 8.89
N GLN A 316 14.69 6.32 9.33
CA GLN A 316 15.84 5.98 8.49
C GLN A 316 16.07 4.47 8.40
N SER A 317 17.27 4.05 7.97
CA SER A 317 17.66 2.64 7.81
C SER A 317 17.42 1.78 9.05
N ILE A 318 17.56 2.34 10.26
CA ILE A 318 17.25 1.61 11.49
C ILE A 318 15.75 1.29 11.59
N THR A 319 14.87 2.23 11.22
CA THR A 319 13.43 1.98 11.15
C THR A 319 13.08 1.03 10.01
N ALA A 320 13.87 0.97 8.93
CA ALA A 320 13.70 -0.01 7.86
C ALA A 320 14.10 -1.44 8.26
N SER A 321 14.72 -1.65 9.42
CA SER A 321 15.24 -2.95 9.89
C SER A 321 14.17 -3.85 10.52
N ASP A 322 14.53 -5.12 10.74
CA ASP A 322 13.60 -6.22 11.12
C ASP A 322 12.78 -5.99 12.40
N TRP A 323 13.27 -5.18 13.35
CA TRP A 323 12.59 -4.98 14.64
C TRP A 323 11.15 -4.46 14.49
N VAL A 324 10.86 -3.68 13.45
CA VAL A 324 9.50 -3.18 13.16
C VAL A 324 8.54 -4.34 12.99
N TRP A 325 8.94 -5.35 12.23
CA TRP A 325 8.07 -6.48 11.92
C TRP A 325 8.01 -7.49 13.05
N MET A 326 9.09 -7.63 13.83
CA MET A 326 9.04 -8.35 15.10
C MET A 326 7.98 -7.74 16.06
N LEU A 327 7.95 -6.42 16.17
CA LEU A 327 6.92 -5.72 16.95
C LEU A 327 5.52 -5.92 16.37
N VAL A 328 5.32 -5.71 15.06
CA VAL A 328 4.01 -5.86 14.42
C VAL A 328 3.47 -7.29 14.59
N ARG A 329 4.32 -8.31 14.43
CA ARG A 329 3.96 -9.71 14.70
C ARG A 329 3.49 -9.91 16.13
N ARG A 330 4.26 -9.42 17.09
CA ARG A 330 3.88 -9.48 18.50
C ARG A 330 2.55 -8.80 18.79
N LEU A 331 2.26 -7.67 18.17
CA LEU A 331 0.95 -7.03 18.31
C LEU A 331 -0.16 -7.90 17.72
N ARG A 332 0.04 -8.54 16.56
CA ARG A 332 -0.94 -9.46 15.97
C ARG A 332 -1.15 -10.72 16.81
N GLU A 333 -0.09 -11.24 17.44
CA GLU A 333 -0.21 -12.34 18.41
C GLU A 333 -1.03 -11.94 19.64
N ARG A 334 -0.82 -10.72 20.16
CA ARG A 334 -1.55 -10.20 21.33
C ARG A 334 -3.00 -9.85 21.03
N TYR A 335 -3.28 -9.41 19.81
CA TYR A 335 -4.61 -8.96 19.38
C TYR A 335 -5.07 -9.71 18.11
N PRO A 336 -5.24 -11.05 18.18
CA PRO A 336 -5.45 -11.89 17.00
C PRO A 336 -6.77 -11.64 16.25
N ASN A 337 -7.74 -11.03 16.93
CA ASN A 337 -9.04 -10.69 16.33
C ASN A 337 -9.06 -9.28 15.73
N THR A 338 -8.05 -8.45 16.01
CA THR A 338 -7.95 -7.07 15.53
C THR A 338 -7.16 -7.02 14.23
N GLU A 339 -7.71 -6.36 13.21
CA GLU A 339 -6.97 -6.13 11.97
C GLU A 339 -5.91 -5.03 12.19
N ILE A 340 -4.64 -5.39 12.12
CA ILE A 340 -3.52 -4.44 12.24
C ILE A 340 -2.91 -4.19 10.85
N GLN A 341 -3.13 -2.98 10.34
CA GLN A 341 -2.56 -2.45 9.11
C GLN A 341 -1.28 -1.69 9.46
N ALA A 342 -0.12 -2.27 9.15
CA ALA A 342 1.18 -1.66 9.42
C ALA A 342 1.88 -1.28 8.12
N GLU A 343 2.38 -0.05 8.05
CA GLU A 343 3.14 0.48 6.92
C GLU A 343 4.51 0.98 7.40
N ASN A 344 5.57 0.73 6.63
CA ASN A 344 6.90 1.24 6.92
C ASN A 344 7.38 2.15 5.79
N HIS A 345 7.38 3.46 6.06
CA HIS A 345 7.78 4.52 5.13
C HIS A 345 9.19 5.04 5.41
N ALA A 346 10.03 4.25 6.07
CA ALA A 346 11.41 4.62 6.33
C ALA A 346 12.18 4.93 5.03
N ILE A 347 13.06 5.93 5.11
CA ILE A 347 13.92 6.37 4.00
C ILE A 347 15.36 6.44 4.49
N SER A 348 16.17 5.47 4.08
CA SER A 348 17.57 5.36 4.46
C SER A 348 18.39 6.58 3.99
N GLY A 349 19.39 6.96 4.79
CA GLY A 349 20.35 8.03 4.45
C GLY A 349 19.92 9.45 4.84
N TRP A 350 18.66 9.69 5.24
CA TRP A 350 18.14 11.05 5.42
C TRP A 350 17.75 11.39 6.85
N GLY A 351 18.43 12.34 7.49
CA GLY A 351 18.10 12.81 8.84
C GLY A 351 16.72 13.47 8.92
N ILE A 352 16.24 13.76 10.14
CA ILE A 352 14.88 14.27 10.38
C ILE A 352 14.56 15.56 9.59
N ASP A 353 15.56 16.42 9.36
CA ASP A 353 15.41 17.69 8.63
C ASP A 353 15.03 17.47 7.16
N LYS A 354 15.54 16.39 6.54
CA LYS A 354 15.27 16.06 5.14
C LYS A 354 13.97 15.26 5.02
N LEU A 355 13.72 14.34 5.95
CA LEU A 355 12.46 13.59 6.05
C LEU A 355 11.24 14.50 6.23
N ASN A 356 11.43 15.71 6.77
CA ASN A 356 10.39 16.73 6.86
C ASN A 356 9.73 17.08 5.53
N ARG A 357 10.42 16.87 4.40
CA ARG A 357 9.93 17.20 3.06
C ARG A 357 8.86 16.21 2.58
N THR A 358 9.00 14.93 2.91
CA THR A 358 8.14 13.86 2.37
C THR A 358 6.98 13.49 3.29
N ILE A 359 6.90 14.03 4.52
CA ILE A 359 5.78 13.82 5.47
C ILE A 359 4.40 13.93 4.81
N LYS A 360 4.19 14.94 3.96
CA LYS A 360 2.91 15.16 3.29
C LYS A 360 2.47 13.96 2.44
N HIS A 361 3.43 13.25 1.88
CA HIS A 361 3.20 12.07 1.05
C HIS A 361 3.19 10.80 1.91
N ASP A 362 4.10 10.69 2.87
CA ASP A 362 4.37 9.46 3.60
C ASP A 362 3.45 9.28 4.81
N ILE A 363 3.19 10.31 5.62
CA ILE A 363 2.43 10.15 6.86
C ILE A 363 0.97 10.56 6.68
N LEU A 364 0.76 11.77 6.17
CA LEU A 364 -0.57 12.41 6.25
C LEU A 364 -1.63 11.65 5.46
N ARG A 365 -1.23 10.98 4.38
CA ARG A 365 -2.11 10.21 3.51
C ARG A 365 -2.41 8.80 3.99
N ALA A 366 -1.50 8.22 4.78
CA ALA A 366 -1.69 6.90 5.36
C ALA A 366 -2.82 6.88 6.40
N ARG A 367 -3.27 8.05 6.87
CA ARG A 367 -4.32 8.21 7.89
C ARG A 367 -4.07 7.31 9.11
N PRO A 368 -2.85 7.34 9.69
CA PRO A 368 -2.49 6.43 10.76
C PRO A 368 -3.25 6.74 12.05
N ASP A 369 -3.48 5.71 12.86
CA ASP A 369 -3.88 5.85 14.26
C ASP A 369 -2.65 6.09 15.16
N LEU A 370 -1.52 5.48 14.80
CA LEU A 370 -0.22 5.63 15.48
C LEU A 370 0.89 5.90 14.47
N VAL A 371 1.72 6.91 14.72
CA VAL A 371 3.00 7.12 14.02
C VAL A 371 4.15 6.76 14.97
N VAL A 372 4.93 5.75 14.59
CA VAL A 372 6.18 5.37 15.25
C VAL A 372 7.35 6.01 14.50
N LEU A 373 8.00 7.00 15.12
CA LEU A 373 8.92 7.91 14.45
C LEU A 373 10.32 7.89 15.09
N HIS A 374 11.35 7.65 14.27
CA HIS A 374 12.72 7.98 14.64
C HIS A 374 13.66 8.24 13.45
N ALA A 375 14.46 9.31 13.53
CA ALA A 375 15.63 9.51 12.68
C ALA A 375 16.77 10.14 13.49
N TYR A 376 18.01 9.96 13.06
CA TYR A 376 19.20 10.52 13.69
C TYR A 376 19.52 11.90 13.11
N HIS A 377 20.44 12.60 13.79
CA HIS A 377 21.03 13.87 13.34
C HIS A 377 19.99 14.98 13.16
N GLY A 378 19.09 15.14 14.14
CA GLY A 378 18.06 16.17 14.13
C GLY A 378 18.26 17.27 15.16
N GLY A 379 18.14 18.53 14.73
CA GLY A 379 18.04 19.67 15.63
C GLY A 379 16.60 19.92 16.14
N SER A 380 16.45 20.88 17.06
CA SER A 380 15.14 21.30 17.59
C SER A 380 14.16 21.66 16.48
N TYR A 381 14.63 22.36 15.45
CA TYR A 381 13.80 22.76 14.32
C TYR A 381 13.19 21.56 13.57
N GLY A 382 14.03 20.59 13.18
CA GLY A 382 13.58 19.42 12.42
C GLY A 382 12.59 18.56 13.18
N TRP A 383 12.95 18.21 14.42
CA TRP A 383 12.15 17.34 15.28
C TRP A 383 10.82 17.97 15.69
N GLU A 384 10.82 19.23 16.12
CA GLU A 384 9.58 19.90 16.50
C GLU A 384 8.66 20.11 15.30
N ARG A 385 9.22 20.43 14.13
CA ARG A 385 8.44 20.65 12.90
C ARG A 385 7.71 19.39 12.43
N ILE A 386 8.33 18.22 12.49
CA ILE A 386 7.66 16.97 12.08
C ILE A 386 6.50 16.63 13.03
N ILE A 387 6.73 16.75 14.35
CA ILE A 387 5.69 16.50 15.36
C ILE A 387 4.54 17.49 15.17
N GLN A 388 4.83 18.78 15.01
CA GLN A 388 3.81 19.79 14.75
C GLN A 388 3.01 19.52 13.48
N LYS A 389 3.64 19.11 12.36
CA LYS A 389 2.91 18.76 11.13
C LYS A 389 1.93 17.61 11.37
N ILE A 390 2.38 16.54 12.03
CA ILE A 390 1.51 15.39 12.36
C ILE A 390 0.34 15.85 13.22
N ARG A 391 0.59 16.68 14.24
CA ARG A 391 -0.45 17.22 15.15
C ARG A 391 -1.36 18.30 14.52
N ARG A 392 -0.95 18.91 13.40
CA ARG A 392 -1.74 19.92 12.67
C ARG A 392 -2.62 19.32 11.59
N GLU A 393 -2.28 18.14 11.08
CA GLU A 393 -2.96 17.56 9.91
C GLU A 393 -3.59 16.20 10.20
N THR A 394 -3.25 15.56 11.33
CA THR A 394 -3.78 14.25 11.71
C THR A 394 -4.20 14.21 13.18
N THR A 395 -4.87 13.12 13.54
CA THR A 395 -5.25 12.79 14.92
C THR A 395 -4.45 11.60 15.47
N ALA A 396 -3.39 11.20 14.76
CA ALA A 396 -2.56 10.08 15.16
C ALA A 396 -1.90 10.35 16.52
N GLU A 397 -1.83 9.32 17.36
CA GLU A 397 -0.89 9.29 18.46
C GLU A 397 0.52 9.14 17.89
N ILE A 398 1.52 9.63 18.63
CA ILE A 398 2.89 9.68 18.17
C ILE A 398 3.75 8.96 19.20
N MET A 399 4.54 8.01 18.74
CA MET A 399 5.57 7.36 19.52
C MET A 399 6.93 7.73 18.93
N ILE A 400 7.80 8.30 19.76
CA ILE A 400 9.19 8.60 19.43
C ILE A 400 10.11 7.81 20.35
N ARG A 401 11.39 7.70 19.98
CA ARG A 401 12.40 7.10 20.86
C ARG A 401 13.63 7.98 20.93
N THR A 402 14.45 7.77 21.94
CA THR A 402 15.84 8.25 21.92
C THR A 402 16.70 7.35 21.01
N ALA A 403 17.87 7.81 20.61
CA ALA A 403 18.77 7.02 19.76
C ALA A 403 19.43 5.87 20.55
N HIS A 404 19.66 4.72 19.92
CA HIS A 404 20.40 3.62 20.57
C HIS A 404 21.91 3.88 20.56
N ILE A 405 22.66 3.08 21.33
CA ILE A 405 24.12 3.18 21.37
C ILE A 405 24.74 2.59 20.11
N GLY A 406 25.45 3.41 19.33
CA GLY A 406 26.24 2.99 18.17
C GLY A 406 27.69 2.69 18.53
N ASN A 407 28.31 1.72 17.84
CA ASN A 407 29.72 1.40 18.02
C ASN A 407 30.65 2.56 17.57
N TYR A 408 30.21 3.39 16.63
CA TYR A 408 30.97 4.58 16.25
C TYR A 408 31.09 5.59 17.39
N MET A 409 30.09 5.67 18.29
CA MET A 409 30.11 6.57 19.45
C MET A 409 31.17 6.11 20.45
N VAL A 410 31.25 4.78 20.69
CA VAL A 410 32.28 4.16 21.53
C VAL A 410 33.67 4.41 20.96
N LYS A 411 33.87 4.21 19.65
CA LYS A 411 35.19 4.43 19.01
C LYS A 411 35.62 5.89 18.94
N ALA A 412 34.68 6.81 18.73
CA ALA A 412 34.95 8.25 18.66
C ALA A 412 35.37 8.83 20.01
N THR A 413 35.10 8.12 21.10
CA THR A 413 35.41 8.55 22.47
C THR A 413 36.22 7.47 23.18
N LYS A 414 37.43 7.19 22.68
CA LYS A 414 38.34 6.16 23.23
C LYS A 414 38.58 6.28 24.74
N ASP A 415 38.49 7.50 25.28
CA ASP A 415 38.73 7.79 26.69
C ASP A 415 37.45 7.77 27.55
N LYS A 416 36.27 7.54 26.94
CA LYS A 416 34.99 7.40 27.65
C LYS A 416 34.59 5.93 27.79
N THR A 417 34.21 5.55 28.99
CA THR A 417 33.53 4.31 29.33
C THR A 417 32.11 4.27 28.77
N LEU A 418 31.53 3.07 28.65
CA LEU A 418 30.09 2.90 28.38
C LEU A 418 29.23 3.72 29.37
N ALA A 419 29.68 3.93 30.61
CA ALA A 419 28.95 4.75 31.56
C ALA A 419 28.98 6.25 31.25
N GLU A 420 30.06 6.77 30.71
CA GLU A 420 30.17 8.17 30.29
C GLU A 420 29.48 8.43 28.94
N LEU A 421 29.26 7.39 28.13
CA LEU A 421 28.36 7.45 26.95
C LEU A 421 26.88 7.54 27.33
N ALA A 422 26.53 7.33 28.61
CA ALA A 422 25.20 7.59 29.14
C ALA A 422 24.91 9.08 29.30
N GLU A 423 25.95 9.93 29.35
CA GLU A 423 25.77 11.37 29.51
C GLU A 423 24.96 11.91 28.33
N GLU A 424 23.85 12.56 28.67
CA GLU A 424 22.80 12.95 27.73
C GLU A 424 23.37 13.75 26.55
N ASP A 425 23.06 13.34 25.32
CA ASP A 425 23.25 14.23 24.18
C ASP A 425 22.06 15.19 24.03
N SER A 426 22.32 16.33 23.39
CA SER A 426 21.32 17.38 23.21
C SER A 426 20.06 16.89 22.47
N GLU A 427 20.19 15.90 21.58
CA GLU A 427 19.05 15.28 20.89
C GLU A 427 18.20 14.44 21.86
N THR A 428 18.80 13.69 22.79
CA THR A 428 18.08 12.94 23.84
C THR A 428 17.26 13.87 24.72
N THR A 429 17.89 14.93 25.24
CA THR A 429 17.21 15.91 26.10
C THR A 429 16.09 16.62 25.33
N LEU A 430 16.32 16.94 24.05
CA LEU A 430 15.32 17.50 23.16
C LEU A 430 14.11 16.56 22.98
N LEU A 431 14.35 15.29 22.67
CA LEU A 431 13.27 14.33 22.43
C LEU A 431 12.41 14.09 23.67
N ARG A 432 13.03 14.05 24.87
CA ARG A 432 12.31 14.01 26.15
C ARG A 432 11.42 15.23 26.34
N ARG A 433 11.95 16.42 26.07
CA ARG A 433 11.19 17.68 26.14
C ARG A 433 10.01 17.63 25.18
N LEU A 434 10.26 17.29 23.91
CA LEU A 434 9.22 17.25 22.87
C LEU A 434 8.16 16.20 23.17
N ALA A 435 8.52 15.03 23.69
CA ALA A 435 7.57 14.01 24.11
C ALA A 435 6.59 14.57 25.14
N ARG A 436 7.08 15.29 26.16
CA ARG A 436 6.24 15.93 27.17
C ARG A 436 5.42 17.09 26.59
N THR A 437 6.03 17.95 25.78
CA THR A 437 5.35 19.13 25.20
C THR A 437 4.20 18.75 24.27
N TYR A 438 4.35 17.68 23.49
CA TYR A 438 3.38 17.28 22.46
C TYR A 438 2.63 15.99 22.78
N GLY A 439 2.77 15.46 24.00
CA GLY A 439 2.12 14.22 24.44
C GLY A 439 2.46 13.02 23.56
N CYS A 440 3.75 12.85 23.22
CA CYS A 440 4.21 11.68 22.49
C CYS A 440 4.61 10.58 23.48
N GLU A 441 4.34 9.33 23.15
CA GLU A 441 4.92 8.20 23.87
C GLU A 441 6.43 8.15 23.60
N LEU A 442 7.24 8.07 24.66
CA LEU A 442 8.69 8.05 24.55
C LEU A 442 9.24 6.69 24.93
N VAL A 443 9.91 6.04 23.98
CA VAL A 443 10.74 4.86 24.26
C VAL A 443 12.15 5.35 24.63
N GLU A 444 12.56 5.15 25.89
CA GLU A 444 13.88 5.52 26.42
C GLU A 444 15.00 4.58 25.96
N CYS A 445 15.13 4.44 24.64
CA CYS A 445 16.02 3.48 24.01
C CYS A 445 17.49 3.70 24.39
N ARG A 446 18.01 4.94 24.44
CA ARG A 446 19.42 5.20 24.77
C ARG A 446 19.80 4.64 26.15
N LYS A 447 19.02 5.02 27.17
CA LYS A 447 19.24 4.67 28.57
C LYS A 447 19.11 3.16 28.78
N GLU A 448 18.03 2.58 28.26
CA GLU A 448 17.74 1.15 28.45
C GLU A 448 18.70 0.27 27.65
N TRP A 449 19.05 0.64 26.41
CA TRP A 449 20.03 -0.07 25.59
C TRP A 449 21.41 -0.08 26.26
N LEU A 450 21.82 1.06 26.82
CA LEU A 450 23.09 1.12 27.52
C LEU A 450 23.09 0.30 28.81
N SER A 451 22.01 0.37 29.59
CA SER A 451 21.86 -0.42 30.82
C SER A 451 21.93 -1.91 30.51
N TYR A 452 21.26 -2.33 29.44
CA TYR A 452 21.30 -3.70 28.94
C TYR A 452 22.70 -4.16 28.56
N LEU A 453 23.48 -3.34 27.84
CA LEU A 453 24.87 -3.68 27.50
C LEU A 453 25.74 -3.86 28.74
N LYS A 454 25.61 -2.97 29.73
CA LYS A 454 26.40 -3.04 30.98
C LYS A 454 26.04 -4.24 31.84
N GLU A 455 24.74 -4.47 32.05
CA GLU A 455 24.22 -5.53 32.92
C GLU A 455 24.67 -6.91 32.45
N HIS A 456 24.71 -7.10 31.13
CA HIS A 456 25.08 -8.38 30.51
C HIS A 456 26.53 -8.42 30.02
N ASN A 457 27.34 -7.41 30.35
CA ASN A 457 28.74 -7.28 29.94
C ASN A 457 28.95 -7.47 28.43
N LEU A 458 28.09 -6.83 27.62
CA LEU A 458 28.10 -6.87 26.16
C LEU A 458 28.80 -5.63 25.58
N ALA A 459 29.51 -5.83 24.48
CA ALA A 459 30.00 -4.74 23.63
C ALA A 459 28.89 -4.25 22.69
N ALA A 460 29.00 -3.02 22.17
CA ALA A 460 28.02 -2.48 21.23
C ALA A 460 27.86 -3.36 19.98
N MET A 461 28.94 -3.96 19.48
CA MET A 461 28.88 -4.85 18.31
C MET A 461 28.13 -6.17 18.56
N ASP A 462 27.88 -6.58 19.81
CA ASP A 462 27.10 -7.80 20.08
C ASP A 462 25.63 -7.67 19.65
N VAL A 463 25.13 -6.44 19.54
CA VAL A 463 23.77 -6.11 19.11
C VAL A 463 23.73 -5.30 17.79
N LEU A 464 24.88 -5.04 17.18
CA LEU A 464 25.00 -4.31 15.92
C LEU A 464 25.62 -5.19 14.83
N ALA A 465 25.17 -5.00 13.58
CA ALA A 465 25.77 -5.62 12.41
C ALA A 465 26.99 -4.82 11.92
N ASP A 466 26.97 -3.50 12.13
CA ASP A 466 28.05 -2.59 11.80
C ASP A 466 28.19 -1.49 12.86
N GLY A 467 28.74 -0.33 12.50
CA GLY A 467 28.87 0.82 13.41
C GLY A 467 27.57 1.31 14.04
N ILE A 468 26.40 1.04 13.46
CA ILE A 468 25.11 1.61 13.85
C ILE A 468 23.88 0.74 13.54
N HIS A 469 23.89 -0.06 12.48
CA HIS A 469 22.77 -0.92 12.08
C HIS A 469 22.65 -2.12 13.01
N LEU A 470 21.41 -2.52 13.29
CA LEU A 470 21.12 -3.60 14.24
C LEU A 470 21.44 -4.96 13.60
N ASN A 471 21.99 -5.88 14.39
CA ASN A 471 21.96 -7.30 14.04
C ASN A 471 20.67 -7.94 14.57
N ARG A 472 20.52 -9.26 14.44
CA ARG A 472 19.35 -10.00 14.96
C ARG A 472 19.07 -9.73 16.44
N LYS A 473 20.09 -9.81 17.31
CA LYS A 473 19.95 -9.57 18.75
C LYS A 473 19.52 -8.13 19.04
N GLY A 474 20.11 -7.16 18.32
CA GLY A 474 19.71 -5.76 18.41
C GLY A 474 18.27 -5.52 17.94
N SER A 475 17.82 -6.21 16.89
CA SER A 475 16.44 -6.11 16.43
C SER A 475 15.45 -6.66 17.46
N ILE A 476 15.77 -7.78 18.12
CA ILE A 476 14.95 -8.34 19.20
C ILE A 476 14.89 -7.35 20.38
N LEU A 477 16.03 -6.82 20.81
CA LEU A 477 16.12 -5.84 21.89
C LEU A 477 15.31 -4.57 21.57
N MET A 478 15.46 -4.02 20.37
CA MET A 478 14.70 -2.85 19.91
C MET A 478 13.20 -3.15 19.92
N ALA A 479 12.76 -4.27 19.35
CA ALA A 479 11.35 -4.65 19.33
C ALA A 479 10.79 -4.78 20.76
N GLN A 480 11.54 -5.40 21.68
CA GLN A 480 11.13 -5.54 23.09
C GLN A 480 11.06 -4.19 23.83
N LEU A 481 11.93 -3.24 23.50
CA LEU A 481 11.88 -1.88 24.05
C LEU A 481 10.62 -1.12 23.60
N TYR A 482 10.14 -1.36 22.38
CA TYR A 482 8.87 -0.79 21.91
C TYR A 482 7.65 -1.53 22.46
N GLU A 483 7.68 -2.87 22.44
CA GLU A 483 6.55 -3.74 22.80
C GLU A 483 5.99 -3.46 24.20
N ARG A 484 6.89 -3.20 25.17
CA ARG A 484 6.54 -2.90 26.56
C ARG A 484 5.70 -1.62 26.74
N HIS A 485 5.68 -0.73 25.74
CA HIS A 485 4.83 0.47 25.74
C HIS A 485 3.40 0.21 25.26
N PHE A 486 3.13 -0.90 24.57
CA PHE A 486 1.78 -1.30 24.17
C PHE A 486 1.05 -1.91 25.37
N LYS A 487 0.74 -1.07 26.36
CA LYS A 487 0.05 -1.40 27.60
C LYS A 487 -1.05 -0.38 27.85
N THR A 488 -2.15 -0.84 28.41
CA THR A 488 -3.26 0.04 28.77
C THR A 488 -2.91 0.79 30.04
N TYR A 489 -2.78 2.10 29.90
CA TYR A 489 -2.52 2.98 31.02
C TYR A 489 -3.84 3.25 31.78
N PRO A 490 -3.88 3.14 33.12
CA PRO A 490 -5.14 3.24 33.87
C PRO A 490 -5.90 4.55 33.71
N VAL A 491 -5.20 5.63 33.33
CA VAL A 491 -5.81 6.95 33.12
C VAL A 491 -5.85 7.24 31.62
N SER A 492 -7.03 7.05 31.02
CA SER A 492 -7.29 7.40 29.63
C SER A 492 -7.11 8.91 29.41
N GLN A 493 -6.26 9.28 28.45
CA GLN A 493 -6.22 10.66 27.94
C GLN A 493 -7.54 10.97 27.22
N PRO A 494 -8.08 12.20 27.29
CA PRO A 494 -9.35 12.56 26.67
C PRO A 494 -9.24 12.70 25.14
N TRP A 495 -8.91 11.61 24.44
CA TRP A 495 -8.72 11.56 22.99
C TRP A 495 -10.01 11.89 22.21
N PHE A 496 -11.17 11.86 22.86
CA PHE A 496 -12.44 12.34 22.30
C PHE A 496 -12.38 13.82 21.88
N ARG A 497 -11.39 14.58 22.39
CA ARG A 497 -11.09 15.94 21.93
C ARG A 497 -10.45 15.98 20.54
N SER A 498 -9.87 14.89 20.06
CA SER A 498 -9.28 14.82 18.73
C SER A 498 -10.08 13.91 17.80
N VAL A 499 -10.75 12.88 18.31
CA VAL A 499 -11.64 12.03 17.52
C VAL A 499 -12.95 11.87 18.26
N ARG A 500 -14.00 12.54 17.80
CA ARG A 500 -15.33 12.52 18.45
C ARG A 500 -16.30 11.69 17.62
N ARG A 501 -16.96 10.74 18.27
CA ARG A 501 -18.06 9.96 17.71
C ARG A 501 -19.39 10.67 18.04
N TYR A 502 -20.24 10.82 17.04
CA TYR A 502 -21.60 11.33 17.15
C TYR A 502 -22.55 10.20 16.78
N GLU A 503 -23.39 9.77 17.72
CA GLU A 503 -24.29 8.63 17.54
C GLU A 503 -25.52 9.05 16.74
N ALA A 504 -25.73 8.44 15.57
CA ALA A 504 -26.84 8.79 14.68
C ALA A 504 -28.21 8.48 15.30
N MET A 505 -28.22 7.55 16.26
CA MET A 505 -29.41 7.12 16.99
C MET A 505 -29.87 8.07 18.09
N ARG A 506 -29.02 8.99 18.56
CA ARG A 506 -29.30 9.85 19.72
C ARG A 506 -30.60 10.67 19.57
N PRO A 507 -30.91 11.26 18.40
CA PRO A 507 -32.22 11.88 18.14
C PRO A 507 -33.43 10.97 18.37
N LEU A 508 -33.31 9.68 18.06
CA LEU A 508 -34.41 8.71 18.15
C LEU A 508 -34.52 8.11 19.55
N ALA A 509 -33.38 7.79 20.17
CA ALA A 509 -33.31 7.15 21.48
C ALA A 509 -33.55 8.14 22.63
N ASP A 510 -32.86 9.28 22.60
CA ASP A 510 -32.85 10.24 23.71
C ASP A 510 -33.80 11.43 23.45
N ARG A 511 -34.38 11.51 22.25
CA ARG A 511 -35.16 12.67 21.77
C ARG A 511 -34.36 13.99 21.85
N SER A 512 -33.06 13.91 21.59
CA SER A 512 -32.11 15.03 21.63
C SER A 512 -31.50 15.31 20.27
N ASN A 513 -31.67 16.53 19.77
CA ASN A 513 -31.18 16.99 18.46
C ASN A 513 -30.11 18.08 18.58
N ASP A 514 -29.37 18.07 19.71
CA ASP A 514 -28.32 19.04 20.06
C ASP A 514 -27.03 18.88 19.24
N GLU A 515 -26.79 17.68 18.70
CA GLU A 515 -25.62 17.38 17.86
C GLU A 515 -26.05 16.96 16.45
N ILE A 516 -26.52 15.71 16.31
CA ILE A 516 -27.09 15.20 15.07
C ILE A 516 -28.55 15.62 14.99
N GLN A 517 -28.96 16.09 13.82
CA GLN A 517 -30.35 16.39 13.50
C GLN A 517 -30.82 15.44 12.41
N LEU A 518 -31.87 14.67 12.70
CA LEU A 518 -32.59 13.88 11.71
C LEU A 518 -33.79 14.71 11.24
N ILE A 519 -33.82 15.01 9.95
CA ILE A 519 -34.87 15.75 9.25
C ILE A 519 -35.65 14.75 8.41
N GLY A 520 -36.98 14.92 8.33
CA GLY A 520 -37.89 13.99 7.66
C GLY A 520 -38.53 13.01 8.63
N ASP A 521 -39.69 12.47 8.25
CA ASP A 521 -40.50 11.59 9.11
C ASP A 521 -40.13 10.10 8.97
N GLY A 522 -39.20 9.76 8.07
CA GLY A 522 -38.84 8.38 7.71
C GLY A 522 -37.70 7.76 8.51
N TRP A 523 -37.20 8.45 9.54
CA TRP A 523 -36.11 7.95 10.39
C TRP A 523 -36.63 7.02 11.48
N HIS A 524 -36.08 5.81 11.49
CA HIS A 524 -36.49 4.76 12.43
C HIS A 524 -35.29 4.03 13.00
N ASN A 525 -35.50 3.46 14.17
CA ASN A 525 -34.62 2.47 14.76
C ASN A 525 -35.13 1.07 14.39
N ILE A 526 -34.89 0.66 13.15
CA ILE A 526 -35.27 -0.70 12.71
C ILE A 526 -34.28 -1.70 13.29
N TYR A 527 -33.01 -1.31 13.36
CA TYR A 527 -31.91 -2.11 13.86
C TYR A 527 -31.06 -1.22 14.77
N ALA A 528 -31.18 -1.37 16.08
CA ALA A 528 -30.31 -0.63 16.99
C ALA A 528 -28.84 -1.06 16.77
N PRO A 529 -27.84 -0.25 17.15
CA PRO A 529 -27.91 1.17 17.44
C PRO A 529 -27.75 2.03 16.15
N CYS A 530 -28.49 1.72 15.08
CA CYS A 530 -28.42 2.45 13.80
C CYS A 530 -29.68 3.26 13.49
N ALA A 531 -29.49 4.45 12.89
CA ALA A 531 -30.58 5.21 12.31
C ALA A 531 -30.82 4.75 10.87
N THR A 532 -32.03 4.29 10.58
CA THR A 532 -32.46 3.82 9.25
C THR A 532 -33.36 4.87 8.60
N SER A 533 -33.05 5.26 7.37
CA SER A 533 -33.89 6.17 6.59
C SER A 533 -34.79 5.40 5.63
N THR A 534 -36.09 5.71 5.68
CA THR A 534 -37.13 5.13 4.83
C THR A 534 -37.93 6.18 4.05
N GLY A 535 -37.74 7.46 4.35
CA GLY A 535 -38.45 8.59 3.74
C GLY A 535 -37.76 9.16 2.50
N LYS A 536 -38.52 9.92 1.70
CA LYS A 536 -38.02 10.61 0.49
C LYS A 536 -37.28 11.90 0.79
N ASP A 537 -37.65 12.55 1.89
CA ASP A 537 -37.14 13.86 2.30
C ASP A 537 -36.22 13.77 3.53
N ASP A 538 -35.78 12.54 3.86
CA ASP A 538 -34.93 12.29 5.01
C ASP A 538 -33.54 12.91 4.80
N MET A 539 -33.02 13.57 5.83
CA MET A 539 -31.65 14.09 5.87
C MET A 539 -31.05 13.94 7.26
N LEU A 540 -29.75 13.67 7.34
CA LEU A 540 -28.98 13.78 8.58
C LEU A 540 -28.07 14.99 8.49
N LYS A 541 -28.13 15.89 9.48
CA LYS A 541 -27.23 17.04 9.61
C LYS A 541 -26.38 16.96 10.87
N LEU A 542 -25.12 17.36 10.76
CA LEU A 542 -24.19 17.47 11.87
C LEU A 542 -23.27 18.67 11.67
N ARG A 543 -23.25 19.59 12.63
CA ARG A 543 -22.23 20.65 12.70
C ARG A 543 -21.02 20.14 13.47
N PHE A 544 -19.83 20.41 12.95
CA PHE A 544 -18.60 19.93 13.56
C PHE A 544 -17.42 20.85 13.26
N TYR A 545 -16.36 20.72 14.05
CA TYR A 545 -15.07 21.36 13.82
C TYR A 545 -14.01 20.25 13.66
N GLY A 546 -13.42 20.12 12.48
CA GLY A 546 -12.47 19.04 12.17
C GLY A 546 -12.13 18.94 10.68
N ASN A 547 -11.15 18.10 10.35
CA ASN A 547 -10.57 18.01 9.02
C ASN A 547 -10.95 16.73 8.24
N ARG A 548 -11.51 15.75 8.94
CA ARG A 548 -11.89 14.46 8.37
C ARG A 548 -13.19 13.93 8.99
N VAL A 549 -14.00 13.32 8.13
CA VAL A 549 -15.30 12.73 8.45
C VAL A 549 -15.30 11.26 8.06
N ASP A 550 -15.52 10.39 9.04
CA ASP A 550 -15.71 8.96 8.87
C ASP A 550 -17.16 8.60 9.18
N LEU A 551 -17.80 7.82 8.32
CA LEU A 551 -19.10 7.19 8.59
C LEU A 551 -18.89 5.78 9.10
N ILE A 552 -19.62 5.41 10.14
CA ILE A 552 -19.69 4.06 10.68
C ILE A 552 -21.04 3.51 10.24
N MET A 553 -21.01 2.59 9.30
CA MET A 553 -22.21 2.06 8.66
C MET A 553 -22.34 0.56 8.94
N PRO A 554 -23.52 0.06 9.35
CA PRO A 554 -23.77 -1.37 9.32
C PRO A 554 -23.81 -1.88 7.86
N GLN A 555 -23.96 -3.19 7.68
CA GLN A 555 -24.37 -3.70 6.37
C GLN A 555 -25.72 -3.07 6.00
N CYS A 556 -25.85 -2.55 4.79
CA CYS A 556 -27.11 -1.99 4.31
C CYS A 556 -27.07 -1.95 2.78
N ALA A 557 -28.24 -1.91 2.15
CA ALA A 557 -28.32 -1.84 0.68
C ALA A 557 -28.46 -0.41 0.15
N GLY A 558 -28.87 0.53 1.01
CA GLY A 558 -29.14 1.90 0.63
C GLY A 558 -27.89 2.74 0.36
N ARG A 559 -28.13 3.94 -0.17
CA ARG A 559 -27.10 4.91 -0.52
C ARG A 559 -27.43 6.26 0.09
N ALA A 560 -26.45 7.12 0.27
CA ALA A 560 -26.68 8.51 0.63
C ALA A 560 -25.70 9.42 -0.11
N ARG A 561 -26.18 10.58 -0.55
CA ARG A 561 -25.31 11.68 -0.98
C ARG A 561 -24.69 12.35 0.22
N VAL A 562 -23.44 12.78 0.08
CA VAL A 562 -22.68 13.49 1.11
C VAL A 562 -22.41 14.92 0.66
N LEU A 563 -22.77 15.87 1.51
CA LEU A 563 -22.45 17.28 1.32
C LEU A 563 -21.69 17.80 2.54
N ILE A 564 -20.76 18.72 2.29
CA ILE A 564 -20.15 19.57 3.32
C ILE A 564 -20.48 21.03 2.98
N ASP A 565 -21.03 21.76 3.95
CA ASP A 565 -21.46 23.15 3.81
C ASP A 565 -22.41 23.38 2.63
N GLY A 566 -23.34 22.43 2.45
CA GLY A 566 -24.32 22.43 1.35
C GLY A 566 -23.74 22.10 -0.03
N LYS A 567 -22.45 21.81 -0.15
CA LYS A 567 -21.77 21.54 -1.42
C LYS A 567 -21.40 20.06 -1.55
N PRO A 568 -21.56 19.46 -2.74
CA PRO A 568 -20.96 18.16 -3.06
C PRO A 568 -19.44 18.21 -2.86
N LEU A 569 -18.87 17.12 -2.37
CA LEU A 569 -17.44 17.03 -2.09
C LEU A 569 -16.55 17.12 -3.35
N SER A 570 -17.09 16.80 -4.53
CA SER A 570 -16.46 17.05 -5.83
C SER A 570 -16.21 18.52 -6.15
N GLN A 571 -16.90 19.45 -5.47
CA GLN A 571 -16.62 20.88 -5.58
C GLN A 571 -15.51 21.34 -4.63
N TRP A 572 -15.03 20.45 -3.76
CA TRP A 572 -13.91 20.70 -2.88
C TRP A 572 -12.61 20.14 -3.48
N ASN A 573 -11.50 20.80 -3.17
CA ASN A 573 -10.17 20.39 -3.65
C ASN A 573 -9.49 19.42 -2.66
N LEU A 574 -10.18 18.32 -2.32
CA LEU A 574 -9.69 17.31 -1.37
C LEU A 574 -8.92 16.20 -2.08
N PHE A 575 -7.62 16.41 -2.29
CA PHE A 575 -6.77 15.47 -3.03
C PHE A 575 -5.46 15.13 -2.32
N GLY A 576 -5.12 13.85 -2.40
CA GLY A 576 -3.87 13.25 -1.96
C GLY A 576 -3.16 12.61 -3.15
N GLY A 577 -2.22 11.71 -2.90
CA GLY A 577 -1.37 11.13 -3.92
C GLY A 577 -0.26 10.27 -3.34
N SER A 578 0.68 9.76 -4.12
CA SER A 578 1.80 8.99 -3.58
C SER A 578 3.04 9.85 -3.35
N ARG A 579 4.05 9.30 -2.67
CA ARG A 579 5.41 9.84 -2.74
C ARG A 579 5.92 9.66 -4.17
N PRO A 580 6.56 10.69 -4.78
CA PRO A 580 7.22 10.53 -6.06
C PRO A 580 8.25 9.42 -6.00
N ALA A 581 8.19 8.55 -6.98
CA ALA A 581 8.93 7.33 -6.94
C ALA A 581 9.77 7.14 -8.20
N PRO A 582 11.04 6.74 -8.04
CA PRO A 582 12.02 6.78 -9.12
C PRO A 582 11.78 5.66 -10.13
N ARG A 583 11.96 5.99 -11.42
CA ARG A 583 11.98 5.07 -12.56
C ARG A 583 13.29 5.29 -13.32
N GLY A 584 14.11 4.24 -13.40
CA GLY A 584 15.46 4.32 -13.95
C GLY A 584 16.50 4.84 -12.97
N ASN A 585 17.68 5.20 -13.50
CA ASN A 585 18.85 5.63 -12.72
C ASN A 585 18.81 7.13 -12.40
N VAL A 586 17.81 7.57 -11.65
CA VAL A 586 17.64 8.99 -11.30
C VAL A 586 18.65 9.44 -10.23
N PRO A 587 18.95 10.76 -10.14
CA PRO A 587 19.66 11.29 -8.99
C PRO A 587 18.93 11.01 -7.66
N TRP A 588 19.71 10.70 -6.63
CA TRP A 588 19.30 10.27 -5.31
C TRP A 588 19.04 11.49 -4.43
N PHE A 589 17.80 11.98 -4.53
CA PHE A 589 17.25 13.04 -3.71
C PHE A 589 15.79 12.73 -3.37
N LEU A 590 15.25 13.43 -2.36
CA LEU A 590 13.85 13.31 -1.99
C LEU A 590 13.00 14.24 -2.86
N MET A 591 12.45 13.70 -3.94
CA MET A 591 11.52 14.41 -4.81
C MET A 591 10.18 14.65 -4.08
N THR A 592 9.67 15.89 -4.19
CA THR A 592 8.40 16.30 -3.57
C THR A 592 7.63 17.22 -4.50
N TYR A 593 6.31 17.19 -4.39
CA TYR A 593 5.42 18.08 -5.14
C TYR A 593 4.30 18.63 -4.25
N TYR A 594 3.69 19.71 -4.71
CA TYR A 594 2.58 20.37 -4.04
C TYR A 594 1.39 20.45 -4.99
N THR A 595 0.22 20.11 -4.46
CA THR A 595 -1.07 20.16 -5.14
C THR A 595 -1.57 21.61 -5.22
N GLY A 596 -2.07 22.02 -6.39
CA GLY A 596 -2.73 23.31 -6.61
C GLY A 596 -4.23 23.26 -6.34
N GLU A 597 -4.97 24.26 -6.82
CA GLU A 597 -6.38 24.51 -6.46
C GLU A 597 -7.41 23.71 -7.27
N ASN A 598 -7.03 23.20 -8.44
CA ASN A 598 -7.95 22.56 -9.37
C ASN A 598 -7.58 21.10 -9.60
N MET A 599 -7.37 20.30 -8.56
CA MET A 599 -6.85 18.93 -8.73
C MET A 599 -7.86 17.98 -9.40
N ILE A 600 -7.33 16.95 -10.06
CA ILE A 600 -8.11 15.78 -10.53
C ILE A 600 -7.32 14.52 -10.18
N GLU A 601 -8.01 13.40 -10.15
CA GLU A 601 -7.38 12.09 -10.03
C GLU A 601 -6.70 11.72 -11.35
N GLU A 602 -5.38 11.60 -11.33
CA GLU A 602 -4.55 11.19 -12.45
C GLU A 602 -3.15 10.78 -11.98
N ASP A 603 -2.39 10.15 -12.87
CA ASP A 603 -0.99 9.81 -12.66
C ASP A 603 -0.10 10.87 -13.31
N TRP A 604 1.07 11.08 -12.72
CA TRP A 604 2.01 12.12 -13.13
C TRP A 604 3.39 11.53 -13.36
N GLU A 605 4.05 12.03 -14.38
CA GLU A 605 5.44 11.74 -14.70
C GLU A 605 6.25 13.02 -14.81
N LEU A 606 7.33 13.11 -14.04
CA LEU A 606 8.43 14.03 -14.25
C LEU A 606 9.55 13.27 -14.96
N LYS A 607 9.83 13.61 -16.22
CA LYS A 607 10.88 12.97 -17.01
C LYS A 607 12.10 13.87 -17.12
N PHE A 608 13.28 13.34 -16.84
CA PHE A 608 14.53 14.08 -16.99
C PHE A 608 14.85 14.25 -18.48
N THR A 609 15.23 15.47 -18.88
CA THR A 609 15.67 15.76 -20.25
C THR A 609 17.16 16.08 -20.32
N HIS A 610 17.69 16.71 -19.27
CA HIS A 610 19.11 17.02 -19.15
C HIS A 610 19.57 16.80 -17.71
N LEU A 611 20.82 16.37 -17.54
CA LEU A 611 21.45 16.13 -16.25
C LEU A 611 22.93 16.51 -16.34
N SER A 612 23.47 17.15 -15.31
CA SER A 612 24.91 17.40 -15.22
C SER A 612 25.67 16.17 -14.72
N GLY A 613 26.95 16.04 -15.11
CA GLY A 613 27.79 14.92 -14.69
C GLY A 613 27.98 14.83 -13.16
N ASP A 614 27.96 15.97 -12.47
CA ASP A 614 27.95 16.06 -11.00
C ASP A 614 26.60 15.68 -10.35
N LYS A 615 25.56 15.46 -11.18
CA LYS A 615 24.18 15.10 -10.83
C LYS A 615 23.46 16.13 -9.95
N GLN A 616 23.92 17.37 -9.94
CA GLN A 616 23.35 18.46 -9.13
C GLN A 616 22.38 19.36 -9.88
N LYS A 617 22.47 19.42 -11.20
CA LYS A 617 21.57 20.22 -12.05
C LYS A 617 20.82 19.32 -13.00
N PHE A 618 19.53 19.58 -13.17
CA PHE A 618 18.74 18.86 -14.14
C PHE A 618 17.60 19.71 -14.71
N ARG A 619 17.20 19.35 -15.94
CA ARG A 619 15.96 19.82 -16.58
C ARG A 619 15.00 18.66 -16.73
N PHE A 620 13.72 18.98 -16.73
CA PHE A 620 12.66 18.00 -16.81
C PHE A 620 11.45 18.49 -17.59
N THR A 621 10.63 17.55 -18.04
CA THR A 621 9.26 17.77 -18.48
C THR A 621 8.30 17.13 -17.48
N LEU A 622 7.09 17.69 -17.37
CA LEU A 622 6.01 17.15 -16.56
C LEU A 622 4.83 16.76 -17.45
N THR A 623 4.29 15.57 -17.25
CA THR A 623 3.11 15.06 -17.99
C THR A 623 2.12 14.44 -17.01
N GLY A 624 0.84 14.77 -17.13
CA GLY A 624 -0.26 14.09 -16.44
C GLY A 624 -0.96 13.09 -17.36
N SER A 625 -1.44 11.97 -16.85
CA SER A 625 -2.10 10.94 -17.67
C SER A 625 -3.44 11.40 -18.24
N LYS A 626 -4.07 12.43 -17.65
CA LYS A 626 -5.28 13.08 -18.18
C LYS A 626 -5.01 14.50 -18.66
N THR A 627 -4.11 15.21 -17.99
CA THR A 627 -3.74 16.59 -18.34
C THR A 627 -2.88 16.66 -19.61
N GLY A 628 -2.10 15.61 -19.91
CA GLY A 628 -1.11 15.63 -20.98
C GLY A 628 0.16 16.40 -20.61
N PRO A 629 0.98 16.84 -21.59
CA PRO A 629 2.20 17.62 -21.35
C PRO A 629 1.90 18.93 -20.64
N ASP A 630 2.42 19.10 -19.42
CA ASP A 630 2.01 20.16 -18.49
C ASP A 630 3.15 21.11 -18.08
N GLY A 631 4.25 21.10 -18.84
CA GLY A 631 5.34 22.07 -18.73
C GLY A 631 6.72 21.46 -18.69
N GLU A 632 7.71 22.33 -18.69
CA GLU A 632 9.14 22.01 -18.57
C GLU A 632 9.79 22.94 -17.54
N GLY A 633 10.81 22.45 -16.85
CA GLY A 633 11.45 23.18 -15.78
C GLY A 633 12.87 22.69 -15.48
N ASP A 634 13.49 23.33 -14.50
CA ASP A 634 14.79 22.98 -13.96
C ASP A 634 14.76 22.98 -12.43
N ASN A 635 15.75 22.33 -11.81
CA ASN A 635 15.76 22.13 -10.37
C ASN A 635 16.18 23.36 -9.54
N SER A 636 16.56 24.48 -10.17
CA SER A 636 17.01 25.70 -9.49
C SER A 636 15.89 26.70 -9.20
N LYS A 637 14.72 26.54 -9.83
CA LYS A 637 13.60 27.49 -9.75
C LYS A 637 12.30 26.83 -9.29
N LEU A 638 11.39 27.66 -8.79
CA LEU A 638 10.02 27.23 -8.54
C LEU A 638 9.36 26.92 -9.88
N PHE A 639 8.91 25.69 -10.05
CA PHE A 639 8.13 25.27 -11.21
C PHE A 639 6.64 25.21 -10.82
N VAL A 640 5.81 25.85 -11.64
CA VAL A 640 4.34 25.74 -11.58
C VAL A 640 3.89 25.21 -12.93
N SER A 641 3.16 24.10 -12.92
CA SER A 641 2.70 23.47 -14.16
C SER A 641 1.69 24.36 -14.89
N LYS A 642 1.51 24.16 -16.21
CA LYS A 642 0.63 24.98 -17.04
C LYS A 642 -0.82 24.92 -16.54
N SER A 643 -1.27 23.74 -16.11
CA SER A 643 -2.58 23.52 -15.48
C SER A 643 -2.69 24.08 -14.05
N ARG A 644 -1.56 24.47 -13.44
CA ARG A 644 -1.42 24.87 -12.03
C ARG A 644 -1.78 23.77 -11.03
N ARG A 645 -1.88 22.50 -11.46
CA ARG A 645 -2.14 21.35 -10.57
C ARG A 645 -0.92 20.97 -9.76
N ILE A 646 0.28 21.13 -10.32
CA ILE A 646 1.53 20.69 -9.69
C ILE A 646 2.47 21.88 -9.53
N THR A 647 2.98 22.04 -8.31
CA THR A 647 4.09 22.93 -8.00
C THR A 647 5.27 22.11 -7.48
N ILE A 648 6.46 22.38 -7.99
CA ILE A 648 7.72 21.77 -7.56
C ILE A 648 8.62 22.89 -7.08
N LYS A 649 9.05 22.81 -5.82
CA LYS A 649 9.99 23.77 -5.24
C LYS A 649 11.41 23.51 -5.75
N PRO A 650 12.28 24.54 -5.77
CA PRO A 650 13.70 24.35 -6.04
C PRO A 650 14.30 23.26 -5.14
N PHE A 651 15.29 22.53 -5.67
CA PHE A 651 16.10 21.57 -4.91
C PHE A 651 17.44 22.22 -4.60
N PRO A 652 17.70 22.61 -3.34
CA PRO A 652 19.01 23.13 -2.98
C PRO A 652 20.07 22.02 -3.14
N TYR A 653 21.31 22.43 -3.42
CA TYR A 653 22.43 21.54 -3.67
C TYR A 653 22.72 20.57 -2.51
N ASP A 654 22.42 20.96 -1.27
CA ASP A 654 22.59 20.14 -0.07
C ASP A 654 21.49 19.08 0.14
N ASP A 655 20.53 18.97 -0.80
CA ASP A 655 19.45 17.97 -0.78
C ASP A 655 19.75 16.73 -1.64
N PHE A 656 20.98 16.61 -2.15
CA PHE A 656 21.48 15.42 -2.81
C PHE A 656 22.44 14.68 -1.87
N LEU A 657 22.35 13.35 -1.79
CA LEU A 657 23.30 12.61 -0.96
C LEU A 657 24.72 12.73 -1.54
N PRO A 658 25.74 13.04 -0.70
CA PRO A 658 27.05 13.54 -1.14
C PRO A 658 27.90 12.54 -1.94
N ASN A 659 27.48 11.28 -2.04
CA ASN A 659 28.23 10.19 -2.66
C ASN A 659 27.41 9.46 -3.72
N PHE A 660 27.10 10.14 -4.83
CA PHE A 660 27.00 9.39 -6.07
C PHE A 660 28.39 8.88 -6.42
N LYS A 661 28.61 7.58 -6.22
CA LYS A 661 29.87 6.92 -6.61
C LYS A 661 30.24 7.19 -8.08
N ASP A 662 29.25 7.50 -8.91
CA ASP A 662 29.40 7.77 -10.35
C ASP A 662 29.20 9.25 -10.74
N ALA A 663 29.16 10.19 -9.78
CA ALA A 663 29.08 11.62 -10.11
C ALA A 663 30.47 12.15 -10.46
N ASP A 664 30.61 12.68 -11.67
CA ASP A 664 31.80 13.40 -12.10
C ASP A 664 31.69 14.86 -11.67
N LYS A 665 32.28 15.17 -10.50
CA LYS A 665 32.26 16.51 -9.91
C LYS A 665 32.93 17.58 -10.78
N THR A 666 33.67 17.20 -11.82
CA THR A 666 34.29 18.15 -12.75
C THR A 666 33.34 18.58 -13.87
N LYS A 667 32.26 17.82 -14.11
CA LYS A 667 31.29 18.06 -15.19
C LYS A 667 30.00 18.69 -14.65
N THR A 668 29.98 20.02 -14.62
CA THR A 668 28.83 20.79 -14.07
C THR A 668 27.83 21.27 -15.14
N ASP A 669 28.15 21.03 -16.42
CA ASP A 669 27.30 21.38 -17.56
C ASP A 669 26.19 20.36 -17.75
N LEU A 670 25.03 20.82 -18.23
CA LEU A 670 23.87 19.98 -18.51
C LEU A 670 24.04 19.26 -19.85
N GLU A 671 24.02 17.93 -19.81
CA GLU A 671 24.02 17.09 -21.02
C GLU A 671 22.64 16.43 -21.22
N PRO A 672 22.19 16.18 -22.46
CA PRO A 672 20.95 15.46 -22.71
C PRO A 672 20.97 14.06 -22.10
N VAL A 673 19.88 13.68 -21.42
CA VAL A 673 19.72 12.33 -20.89
C VAL A 673 19.20 11.41 -21.99
N THR A 674 19.92 10.33 -22.26
CA THR A 674 19.55 9.30 -23.25
C THR A 674 18.83 8.10 -22.63
N GLU A 675 18.96 7.92 -21.32
CA GLU A 675 18.33 6.86 -20.54
C GLU A 675 16.92 7.25 -20.09
N ASP A 676 16.07 6.26 -19.84
CA ASP A 676 14.75 6.48 -19.25
C ASP A 676 14.88 6.77 -17.75
N MET A 677 14.96 8.06 -17.41
CA MET A 677 15.02 8.58 -16.04
C MET A 677 13.76 9.41 -15.76
N ALA A 678 12.98 9.02 -14.76
CA ALA A 678 11.76 9.72 -14.38
C ALA A 678 11.38 9.54 -12.90
N PHE A 679 10.53 10.43 -12.40
CA PHE A 679 9.74 10.21 -11.19
C PHE A 679 8.27 10.06 -11.57
N THR A 680 7.58 9.10 -10.95
CA THR A 680 6.15 8.90 -11.14
C THR A 680 5.40 8.98 -9.82
N TRP A 681 4.17 9.47 -9.85
CA TRP A 681 3.26 9.44 -8.70
C TRP A 681 1.81 9.48 -9.14
N SER A 682 0.92 9.03 -8.26
CA SER A 682 -0.52 9.15 -8.46
C SER A 682 -1.07 10.30 -7.62
N VAL A 683 -2.12 10.96 -8.09
CA VAL A 683 -2.99 11.83 -7.29
C VAL A 683 -4.33 11.13 -7.17
N LYS A 684 -4.87 11.04 -5.96
CA LYS A 684 -6.14 10.36 -5.64
C LYS A 684 -7.08 11.33 -4.94
N ARG A 685 -8.39 11.21 -5.19
CA ARG A 685 -9.39 11.95 -4.42
C ARG A 685 -9.46 11.44 -2.97
N LEU A 686 -9.68 12.35 -2.03
CA LEU A 686 -9.82 12.04 -0.59
C LEU A 686 -11.27 12.24 -0.11
N PHE A 687 -12.22 12.06 -1.02
CA PHE A 687 -13.64 12.28 -0.75
C PHE A 687 -14.56 11.31 -1.49
N GLN A 688 -15.83 11.26 -1.07
CA GLN A 688 -16.91 10.52 -1.72
C GLN A 688 -18.18 11.40 -1.76
N ASP A 689 -18.68 11.75 -2.96
CA ASP A 689 -19.97 12.47 -3.09
C ASP A 689 -21.18 11.60 -2.74
N GLU A 690 -21.03 10.28 -2.86
CA GLU A 690 -22.06 9.30 -2.54
C GLU A 690 -21.44 8.13 -1.79
N VAL A 691 -22.12 7.71 -0.74
CA VAL A 691 -21.81 6.49 0.00
C VAL A 691 -22.81 5.41 -0.37
N CYS A 692 -22.29 4.23 -0.63
CA CYS A 692 -23.10 3.04 -0.88
C CYS A 692 -22.94 2.07 0.29
N GLY A 693 -24.07 1.59 0.81
CA GLY A 693 -24.10 0.44 1.69
C GLY A 693 -23.48 -0.80 1.04
N ILE A 694 -23.06 -1.75 1.88
CA ILE A 694 -22.63 -3.08 1.43
C ILE A 694 -23.75 -4.06 1.80
N PRO A 695 -24.49 -4.61 0.82
CA PRO A 695 -25.52 -5.59 1.11
C PRO A 695 -24.90 -6.90 1.60
N ALA A 696 -25.65 -7.66 2.40
CA ALA A 696 -25.26 -9.01 2.82
C ALA A 696 -25.01 -9.91 1.60
N ARG A 697 -24.01 -10.79 1.66
CA ARG A 697 -23.78 -11.78 0.59
C ARG A 697 -24.90 -12.81 0.57
N LYS A 698 -25.10 -13.46 -0.58
CA LYS A 698 -26.12 -14.52 -0.71
C LYS A 698 -25.86 -15.67 0.26
N GLY A 699 -26.71 -15.82 1.27
CA GLY A 699 -26.59 -16.83 2.34
C GLY A 699 -26.03 -16.28 3.66
N GLU A 700 -25.59 -15.02 3.70
CA GLU A 700 -25.37 -14.30 4.96
C GLU A 700 -26.72 -13.77 5.47
N GLU A 701 -27.07 -14.09 6.71
CA GLU A 701 -28.17 -13.39 7.36
C GLU A 701 -27.71 -11.99 7.76
N TYR A 702 -28.54 -10.99 7.45
CA TYR A 702 -28.35 -9.64 7.97
C TYR A 702 -28.53 -9.67 9.49
N ARG A 703 -27.42 -9.63 10.23
CA ARG A 703 -27.41 -9.61 11.69
C ARG A 703 -26.60 -8.41 12.18
N PRO A 704 -27.23 -7.25 12.46
CA PRO A 704 -26.54 -6.06 12.96
C PRO A 704 -25.74 -6.30 14.26
N TRP A 705 -25.99 -7.41 14.95
CA TRP A 705 -25.58 -7.67 16.32
C TRP A 705 -24.60 -8.85 16.49
N ASP A 706 -24.60 -9.79 15.54
CA ASP A 706 -23.80 -11.01 15.62
C ASP A 706 -22.69 -10.97 14.58
N ASN A 707 -21.48 -10.57 14.97
CA ASN A 707 -20.26 -10.77 14.16
C ASN A 707 -20.23 -10.14 12.76
N VAL A 708 -21.18 -9.25 12.39
CA VAL A 708 -21.23 -8.59 11.09
C VAL A 708 -20.46 -7.25 11.14
N PRO A 709 -19.51 -7.01 10.22
CA PRO A 709 -18.59 -5.87 10.32
C PRO A 709 -19.28 -4.54 9.99
N TYR A 710 -19.12 -3.56 10.88
CA TYR A 710 -19.32 -2.16 10.53
C TYR A 710 -18.29 -1.73 9.49
N ARG A 711 -18.74 -0.98 8.49
CA ARG A 711 -17.86 -0.31 7.53
C ARG A 711 -17.49 1.06 8.09
N TYR A 712 -16.20 1.26 8.32
CA TYR A 712 -15.61 2.56 8.58
C TYR A 712 -15.20 3.21 7.25
N LEU A 713 -15.95 4.22 6.83
CA LEU A 713 -15.77 4.87 5.53
C LEU A 713 -15.43 6.35 5.71
N THR A 714 -14.21 6.74 5.37
CA THR A 714 -13.86 8.15 5.23
C THR A 714 -14.56 8.75 4.02
N VAL A 715 -15.43 9.73 4.26
CA VAL A 715 -16.17 10.44 3.21
C VAL A 715 -15.54 11.76 2.83
N ALA A 716 -14.81 12.40 3.75
CA ALA A 716 -14.03 13.61 3.50
C ALA A 716 -12.75 13.59 4.34
N ASP A 717 -11.63 13.99 3.75
CA ASP A 717 -10.35 14.16 4.44
C ASP A 717 -9.57 15.33 3.82
N GLY A 718 -8.91 16.11 4.68
CA GLY A 718 -8.21 17.34 4.30
C GLY A 718 -9.10 18.58 4.19
N LEU A 719 -10.26 18.61 4.87
CA LEU A 719 -11.06 19.83 5.01
C LEU A 719 -10.22 20.94 5.66
N PRO A 720 -10.42 22.22 5.27
CA PRO A 720 -9.67 23.33 5.85
C PRO A 720 -10.04 23.53 7.34
N PRO A 721 -9.19 24.21 8.12
CA PRO A 721 -9.54 24.57 9.49
C PRO A 721 -10.82 25.42 9.56
N GLY A 722 -11.79 24.98 10.36
CA GLY A 722 -13.05 25.69 10.53
C GLY A 722 -14.19 24.81 11.03
N GLU A 723 -15.33 25.46 11.28
CA GLU A 723 -16.61 24.79 11.43
C GLU A 723 -17.18 24.40 10.07
N HIS A 724 -17.77 23.22 10.01
CA HIS A 724 -18.39 22.64 8.84
C HIS A 724 -19.75 22.01 9.21
N GLU A 725 -20.64 21.90 8.23
CA GLU A 725 -21.89 21.15 8.34
C GLU A 725 -21.87 19.94 7.40
N LEU A 726 -21.87 18.74 7.96
CA LEU A 726 -22.15 17.51 7.23
C LEU A 726 -23.65 17.41 6.98
N THR A 727 -24.02 17.11 5.74
CA THR A 727 -25.37 16.69 5.38
C THR A 727 -25.32 15.36 4.62
N LEU A 728 -25.99 14.33 5.15
CA LEU A 728 -26.26 13.09 4.43
C LEU A 728 -27.69 13.13 3.90
N ILE A 729 -27.87 12.81 2.62
CA ILE A 729 -29.18 12.72 1.96
C ILE A 729 -29.37 11.29 1.48
N PRO A 730 -30.00 10.41 2.28
CA PRO A 730 -30.40 9.08 1.88
C PRO A 730 -31.16 9.04 0.54
N ALA A 731 -30.83 8.07 -0.30
CA ALA A 731 -31.58 7.79 -1.51
C ALA A 731 -32.77 6.88 -1.16
N TYR A 732 -33.98 7.38 -1.38
CA TYR A 732 -35.19 6.58 -1.23
C TYR A 732 -35.25 5.44 -2.25
N SER A 733 -35.70 4.26 -1.81
CA SER A 733 -35.86 3.07 -2.65
C SER A 733 -37.16 2.34 -2.34
N ASP A 734 -38.05 2.22 -3.34
CA ASP A 734 -39.29 1.41 -3.24
C ASP A 734 -39.01 -0.08 -3.04
N LYS A 735 -37.77 -0.53 -3.31
CA LYS A 735 -37.32 -1.91 -3.07
C LYS A 735 -36.89 -2.18 -1.63
N LYS A 736 -37.08 -1.21 -0.72
CA LYS A 736 -36.65 -1.28 0.68
C LYS A 736 -35.14 -1.42 0.87
N GLU A 737 -34.37 -0.88 -0.07
CA GLU A 737 -32.90 -0.77 0.05
C GLU A 737 -32.56 0.48 0.88
N TYR A 738 -32.74 0.39 2.20
CA TYR A 738 -32.63 1.54 3.09
C TYR A 738 -31.18 1.88 3.43
N PHE A 739 -30.92 3.19 3.61
CA PHE A 739 -29.64 3.68 4.11
C PHE A 739 -29.63 3.63 5.63
N GLU A 740 -28.51 3.16 6.18
CA GLU A 740 -28.33 3.00 7.61
C GLU A 740 -26.97 3.57 8.02
N VAL A 741 -26.94 4.25 9.16
CA VAL A 741 -25.73 4.80 9.77
C VAL A 741 -25.82 4.66 11.28
N ASP A 742 -24.72 4.21 11.88
CA ASP A 742 -24.59 4.03 13.32
C ASP A 742 -24.05 5.31 13.97
N ALA A 743 -22.95 5.83 13.40
CA ALA A 743 -22.31 7.02 13.91
C ALA A 743 -21.51 7.76 12.84
N VAL A 744 -21.19 9.01 13.17
CA VAL A 744 -20.22 9.85 12.44
C VAL A 744 -19.03 10.11 13.35
N GLU A 745 -17.82 9.77 12.90
CA GLU A 745 -16.57 10.11 13.58
C GLU A 745 -15.94 11.34 12.93
N ILE A 746 -15.69 12.38 13.73
CA ILE A 746 -15.02 13.61 13.33
C ILE A 746 -13.61 13.62 13.89
N HIS A 747 -12.65 13.79 13.00
CA HIS A 747 -11.23 13.94 13.34
C HIS A 747 -10.85 15.42 13.33
N CYS A 748 -10.35 15.89 14.47
CA CYS A 748 -9.91 17.26 14.72
C CYS A 748 -8.44 17.25 15.18
N PRO A 749 -7.50 17.70 14.34
CA PRO A 749 -6.09 17.71 14.69
C PRO A 749 -5.81 18.48 15.99
N PRO A 750 -4.97 17.95 16.91
CA PRO A 750 -4.76 18.53 18.24
C PRO A 750 -4.29 19.99 18.29
N LEU A 751 -3.62 20.48 17.23
CA LEU A 751 -3.10 21.85 17.16
C LEU A 751 -4.04 22.83 16.46
N TRP A 752 -5.28 22.45 16.18
CA TRP A 752 -6.30 23.40 15.76
C TRP A 752 -6.85 24.13 16.99
N GLY A 753 -6.80 25.45 16.98
CA GLY A 753 -7.39 26.27 18.05
C GLY A 753 -8.91 26.05 18.05
N ARG A 754 -9.47 25.78 19.23
CA ARG A 754 -10.90 25.64 19.42
C ARG A 754 -11.52 26.95 19.86
#